data_AF-A0A444YWV9-F1
#
_entry.id   AF-A0A444YWV9-F1
#
_cell.length_a   1.000
_cell.length_b   1.000
_cell.length_c   1.000
_cell.angle_alpha   90.00
_cell.angle_beta   90.00
_cell.angle_gamma   90.00
#
_symmetry.space_group_name_H-M   'P 1'
#
loop_
_entity.id
_entity.type
_entity.pdbx_description
1 polymer ?
#
loop_
_entity_poly.entity_id
_entity_poly.type
_entity_poly.pdbx_seq_one_letter_code
_entity_poly.pdbx_strand_id
1 'polypeptide(L)'
;MFFVSKTQAEQEAWEFAKENNIDFISIIPPVVVGPFLMPTMPPSLITALSLITGNEAHFSIIKQDQFVHLDDLCLDHMFLYEHPKAEGRYIFSAHEATIHDRAKLLNQKYHEYNMFFVSKTQAEQEAWEFAKENNIDFISIIPPVVVGPFLMPTMPPSLITALSLITGNEAHFSIIKQDQFVHLDDLCLDHMFLYEHPKAEGRYIFSAHEATIHDRAKLLNQKYHEYNVPTKTHLTVHYIQSDILDLAKYSTVPVVNGLTDYNHPCQIMADALTIIEHIGRLEGTKVVYVGDGNNIVHSWLLLAAVVPFHFICACPKGFEPDEKTVEKARQAGISKIEITNDPKEAVRGADVVYSDVWASMGQKEEAAYRRQVFKGFQVDRTLMEIAGSNAYFMHCLPAERGVEVTDEVIEAPNSIVFPQAENRLHAQNAIMLYVLGKNQYDTDVTTWSPAGRLFQVEYAMEAVKQGSAAIGLRSKTHVVLACVNKANSELSSHQKKIFKVDDHIGVAIAGLTADGRVLSRYMRNECINYSYTYESPLPVGRLVVQLADKAQVCTQRSWKRPYGVGLLVGGLDESGAHLYYNCPSGNYFEYQAFAIGSRSQAAKTYLERKFENFMSSSREELIKDALIATRESLQGEKLRSSVCTIAVVGVGEPFHILDQETVQKLIDEFEIVRDDEPPAEPQPAAEQDAPADQGTGADQGAAAASPDVAPMDI
;
A
#
# COMPACT_ATOMS: atom_id res chain seq x y z
N MET A 1 13.24 11.83 -8.36
CA MET A 1 13.94 12.39 -9.55
C MET A 1 15.18 13.23 -9.23
N PHE A 2 15.37 13.72 -7.99
CA PHE A 2 16.54 14.55 -7.60
C PHE A 2 17.86 13.78 -7.31
N PHE A 3 17.85 12.44 -7.23
CA PHE A 3 19.04 11.65 -6.87
C PHE A 3 19.85 11.14 -8.08
N VAL A 4 19.31 11.18 -9.30
CA VAL A 4 20.01 10.70 -10.50
C VAL A 4 21.00 11.73 -11.05
N SER A 5 20.74 13.03 -10.86
CA SER A 5 21.56 14.10 -11.47
C SER A 5 22.92 14.30 -10.82
N LYS A 6 23.12 13.84 -9.57
CA LYS A 6 24.40 14.02 -8.85
C LYS A 6 25.43 12.97 -9.26
N THR A 7 24.99 11.72 -9.41
CA THR A 7 25.82 10.58 -9.84
C THR A 7 26.28 10.75 -11.28
N GLN A 8 25.44 11.31 -12.15
CA GLN A 8 25.76 11.50 -13.56
C GLN A 8 26.80 12.62 -13.78
N ALA A 9 26.74 13.71 -13.00
CA ALA A 9 27.74 14.78 -13.02
C ALA A 9 29.12 14.34 -12.47
N GLU A 10 29.13 13.44 -11.48
CA GLU A 10 30.37 12.86 -10.92
C GLU A 10 31.04 11.88 -11.90
N GLN A 11 30.24 11.13 -12.65
CA GLN A 11 30.70 10.17 -13.66
C GLN A 11 31.25 10.89 -14.92
N GLU A 12 30.61 11.98 -15.36
CA GLU A 12 31.09 12.82 -16.47
C GLU A 12 32.39 13.57 -16.14
N ALA A 13 32.57 14.02 -14.88
CA ALA A 13 33.82 14.65 -14.43
C ALA A 13 35.00 13.65 -14.35
N TRP A 14 34.70 12.39 -14.00
CA TRP A 14 35.67 11.29 -13.96
C TRP A 14 36.13 10.84 -15.35
N GLU A 15 35.21 10.72 -16.31
CA GLU A 15 35.55 10.38 -17.70
C GLU A 15 36.36 11.49 -18.38
N PHE A 16 36.04 12.77 -18.11
CA PHE A 16 36.81 13.92 -18.60
C PHE A 16 38.26 13.94 -18.10
N ALA A 17 38.51 13.59 -16.82
CA ALA A 17 39.87 13.53 -16.26
C ALA A 17 40.70 12.37 -16.85
N LYS A 18 40.04 11.23 -17.09
CA LYS A 18 40.64 10.03 -17.70
C LYS A 18 41.03 10.26 -19.17
N GLU A 19 40.22 10.97 -19.96
CA GLU A 19 40.52 11.27 -21.37
C GLU A 19 41.66 12.30 -21.55
N ASN A 20 41.90 13.15 -20.56
CA ASN A 20 42.89 14.22 -20.65
C ASN A 20 44.19 13.92 -19.88
N ASN A 21 44.33 12.70 -19.34
CA ASN A 21 45.51 12.24 -18.59
C ASN A 21 45.91 13.21 -17.46
N ILE A 22 44.89 13.77 -16.79
CA ILE A 22 45.04 14.69 -15.66
C ILE A 22 45.07 13.86 -14.38
N ASP A 23 46.11 14.01 -13.57
CA ASP A 23 46.15 13.41 -12.23
C ASP A 23 45.03 13.99 -11.36
N PHE A 24 44.00 13.17 -11.12
CA PHE A 24 42.81 13.59 -10.40
C PHE A 24 42.83 13.03 -8.98
N ILE A 25 42.90 13.94 -7.99
CA ILE A 25 42.68 13.62 -6.57
C ILE A 25 41.28 14.09 -6.21
N SER A 26 40.39 13.16 -5.88
CA SER A 26 39.12 13.51 -5.24
C SER A 26 39.33 13.60 -3.74
N ILE A 27 39.30 14.83 -3.22
CA ILE A 27 39.23 15.11 -1.79
C ILE A 27 37.77 15.42 -1.47
N ILE A 28 37.12 14.55 -0.69
CA ILE A 28 35.82 14.82 -0.07
C ILE A 28 36.02 14.97 1.44
N PRO A 29 35.88 16.17 2.00
CA PRO A 29 35.52 16.33 3.41
C PRO A 29 34.27 17.22 3.53
N PRO A 30 33.41 17.04 4.56
CA PRO A 30 33.82 17.58 5.87
C PRO A 30 33.22 16.86 7.09
N VAL A 31 34.06 16.33 7.98
CA VAL A 31 33.83 16.47 9.44
C VAL A 31 35.16 16.49 10.20
N VAL A 32 35.36 17.50 11.05
CA VAL A 32 36.47 17.65 12.04
C VAL A 32 35.82 18.23 13.32
N VAL A 33 36.26 17.83 14.52
CA VAL A 33 35.74 18.32 15.82
C VAL A 33 36.88 18.71 16.77
N GLY A 34 36.66 19.67 17.68
CA GLY A 34 37.54 19.96 18.83
C GLY A 34 36.79 20.70 19.97
N PRO A 35 37.20 20.59 21.26
CA PRO A 35 36.43 21.02 22.44
C PRO A 35 36.62 22.50 22.87
N PHE A 36 35.66 23.05 23.61
CA PHE A 36 35.73 24.36 24.30
C PHE A 36 36.05 24.18 25.80
N LEU A 37 36.91 25.06 26.35
CA LEU A 37 37.19 25.15 27.79
C LEU A 37 36.39 26.29 28.45
N MET A 38 35.27 25.91 29.11
CA MET A 38 34.64 26.46 30.34
C MET A 38 34.23 27.95 30.42
N PRO A 39 33.52 28.41 31.48
CA PRO A 39 32.37 27.86 32.21
C PRO A 39 31.19 28.86 32.32
N THR A 40 31.15 29.94 31.53
CA THR A 40 30.02 30.88 31.46
C THR A 40 29.65 31.14 30.00
N MET A 41 28.35 31.39 29.77
CA MET A 41 27.79 31.54 28.41
C MET A 41 28.60 32.57 27.61
N PRO A 42 29.24 32.19 26.50
CA PRO A 42 30.18 33.07 25.83
C PRO A 42 29.42 34.28 25.27
N PRO A 43 30.00 35.50 25.34
CA PRO A 43 29.36 36.71 24.84
C PRO A 43 28.90 36.59 23.38
N SER A 44 29.52 35.70 22.59
CA SER A 44 29.13 35.34 21.23
C SER A 44 27.77 34.65 21.15
N LEU A 45 27.43 33.77 22.09
CA LEU A 45 26.13 33.11 22.15
C LEU A 45 25.04 34.07 22.63
N ILE A 46 25.36 34.98 23.56
CA ILE A 46 24.47 36.07 24.01
C ILE A 46 24.20 37.06 22.86
N THR A 47 25.20 37.32 22.02
CA THR A 47 25.09 38.19 20.84
C THR A 47 24.32 37.52 19.69
N ALA A 48 24.37 36.19 19.57
CA ALA A 48 23.58 35.45 18.60
C ALA A 48 22.10 35.32 19.03
N LEU A 49 21.85 35.16 20.33
CA LEU A 49 20.50 35.08 20.90
C LEU A 49 19.74 36.42 20.85
N SER A 50 20.43 37.57 20.80
CA SER A 50 19.78 38.89 20.70
C SER A 50 19.13 39.17 19.34
N LEU A 51 19.59 38.51 18.26
CA LEU A 51 18.94 38.53 16.95
C LEU A 51 17.62 37.72 16.93
N ILE A 52 17.51 36.70 17.77
CA ILE A 52 16.33 35.82 17.88
C ILE A 52 15.32 36.37 18.89
N THR A 53 15.81 37.02 19.95
CA THR A 53 14.97 37.56 21.05
C THR A 53 14.55 39.01 20.85
N GLY A 54 15.03 39.70 19.80
CA GLY A 54 14.65 41.07 19.46
C GLY A 54 15.23 42.16 20.36
N ASN A 55 16.36 41.89 21.03
CA ASN A 55 16.99 42.85 21.95
C ASN A 55 18.02 43.73 21.20
N GLU A 56 17.66 44.99 20.92
CA GLU A 56 18.41 45.90 20.05
C GLU A 56 19.74 46.42 20.65
N ALA A 57 20.05 46.16 21.92
CA ALA A 57 21.20 46.73 22.61
C ALA A 57 22.58 46.28 22.06
N HIS A 58 22.64 45.23 21.23
CA HIS A 58 23.89 44.61 20.79
C HIS A 58 24.20 44.75 19.28
N PHE A 59 23.36 45.45 18.51
CA PHE A 59 23.50 45.53 17.05
C PHE A 59 24.66 46.41 16.58
N SER A 60 25.19 47.29 17.43
CA SER A 60 26.33 48.15 17.11
C SER A 60 27.68 47.41 17.10
N ILE A 61 27.78 46.26 17.79
CA ILE A 61 29.00 45.44 17.89
C ILE A 61 29.25 44.64 16.59
N ILE A 62 28.22 44.38 15.80
CA ILE A 62 28.28 43.58 14.56
C ILE A 62 29.09 44.27 13.43
N LYS A 63 29.40 45.56 13.56
CA LYS A 63 29.88 46.38 12.41
C LYS A 63 31.39 46.64 12.29
N GLN A 64 32.26 46.11 13.15
CA GLN A 64 33.71 46.36 13.04
C GLN A 64 34.56 45.12 13.38
N ASP A 65 35.30 44.59 12.41
CA ASP A 65 36.23 43.46 12.53
C ASP A 65 37.60 43.84 13.14
N GLN A 66 38.21 42.92 13.91
CA GLN A 66 39.58 42.33 13.78
C GLN A 66 40.00 41.49 15.02
N PHE A 67 40.52 40.24 14.87
CA PHE A 67 41.24 39.46 15.93
C PHE A 67 42.30 38.44 15.41
N VAL A 68 43.24 38.04 16.29
CA VAL A 68 44.59 37.41 16.10
C VAL A 68 44.63 35.87 16.28
N HIS A 69 45.74 35.24 15.83
CA HIS A 69 45.94 33.87 15.32
C HIS A 69 46.38 32.78 16.34
N LEU A 70 46.15 31.52 15.97
CA LEU A 70 46.33 30.27 16.74
C LEU A 70 47.80 29.79 16.86
N ASP A 71 48.71 30.32 16.05
CA ASP A 71 50.12 29.87 16.00
C ASP A 71 50.90 30.17 17.29
N ASP A 72 50.50 31.20 18.04
CA ASP A 72 51.14 31.56 19.30
C ASP A 72 50.82 30.57 20.43
N LEU A 73 49.78 29.73 20.29
CA LEU A 73 49.37 28.73 21.29
C LEU A 73 50.02 27.35 21.06
N CYS A 74 50.41 27.04 19.82
CA CYS A 74 51.07 25.79 19.45
C CYS A 74 52.52 25.69 19.97
N LEU A 75 53.20 26.82 20.18
CA LEU A 75 54.57 26.89 20.70
C LEU A 75 54.69 26.46 22.17
N ASP A 76 53.63 26.64 22.97
CA ASP A 76 53.61 26.25 24.40
C ASP A 76 53.36 24.74 24.59
N HIS A 77 52.72 24.07 23.63
CA HIS A 77 52.40 22.65 23.70
C HIS A 77 53.59 21.74 23.36
N MET A 78 54.52 22.22 22.52
CA MET A 78 55.78 21.52 22.23
C MET A 78 56.67 21.37 23.48
N PHE A 79 56.54 22.25 24.49
CA PHE A 79 57.30 22.24 25.75
C PHE A 79 56.96 21.05 26.67
N LEU A 80 55.74 20.50 26.60
CA LEU A 80 55.28 19.39 27.45
C LEU A 80 55.66 18.00 26.89
N TYR A 81 55.99 17.92 25.60
CA TYR A 81 56.35 16.67 24.92
C TYR A 81 57.79 16.22 25.20
N GLU A 82 58.64 17.07 25.80
CA GLU A 82 60.04 16.75 26.08
C GLU A 82 60.27 15.96 27.40
N HIS A 83 59.22 15.56 28.14
CA HIS A 83 59.35 14.95 29.49
C HIS A 83 58.56 13.62 29.68
N PRO A 84 59.18 12.43 29.92
CA PRO A 84 58.72 11.16 29.31
C PRO A 84 58.51 9.95 30.28
N LYS A 85 57.49 9.93 31.17
CA LYS A 85 57.21 8.76 32.07
C LYS A 85 55.76 8.61 32.59
N ALA A 86 54.84 7.96 31.86
CA ALA A 86 53.59 7.43 32.44
C ALA A 86 53.10 6.14 31.71
N GLU A 87 52.63 5.11 32.45
CA GLU A 87 52.43 3.69 32.03
C GLU A 87 51.01 3.07 32.30
N GLY A 88 50.56 2.09 31.46
CA GLY A 88 49.61 0.92 31.68
C GLY A 88 48.07 1.09 31.43
N ARG A 89 47.16 0.10 31.14
CA ARG A 89 47.07 -1.26 30.50
C ARG A 89 45.59 -1.59 30.06
N TYR A 90 45.43 -2.56 29.12
CA TYR A 90 44.34 -3.00 28.18
C TYR A 90 43.14 -3.91 28.66
N ILE A 91 42.13 -4.20 27.78
CA ILE A 91 41.69 -5.55 27.23
C ILE A 91 40.41 -5.57 26.31
N PHE A 92 40.42 -6.58 25.39
CA PHE A 92 39.60 -7.19 24.30
C PHE A 92 38.15 -7.73 24.49
N SER A 93 37.45 -8.05 23.37
CA SER A 93 36.75 -9.34 23.01
C SER A 93 35.92 -9.21 21.71
N ALA A 94 36.04 -9.98 20.60
CA ALA A 94 35.86 -11.42 20.25
C ALA A 94 34.53 -11.69 19.49
N HIS A 95 34.60 -11.85 18.16
CA HIS A 95 33.93 -12.88 17.32
C HIS A 95 34.19 -12.58 15.83
N GLU A 96 34.76 -13.56 15.12
CA GLU A 96 34.97 -13.54 13.66
C GLU A 96 33.63 -13.77 12.94
N ALA A 97 33.01 -12.68 12.50
CA ALA A 97 32.19 -12.67 11.29
C ALA A 97 32.52 -11.36 10.59
N THR A 98 32.87 -11.40 9.30
CA THR A 98 33.17 -10.15 8.60
C THR A 98 31.89 -9.30 8.56
N ILE A 99 32.03 -7.97 8.65
CA ILE A 99 30.90 -7.04 8.49
C ILE A 99 30.09 -7.36 7.21
N HIS A 100 30.75 -7.88 6.18
CA HIS A 100 30.13 -8.34 4.95
C HIS A 100 29.11 -9.47 5.16
N ASP A 101 29.41 -10.44 6.02
CA ASP A 101 28.50 -11.55 6.33
C ASP A 101 27.28 -11.07 7.13
N ARG A 102 27.47 -10.12 8.07
CA ARG A 102 26.37 -9.48 8.81
C ARG A 102 25.51 -8.59 7.92
N ALA A 103 26.12 -7.82 7.00
CA ALA A 103 25.40 -6.95 6.07
C ALA A 103 24.55 -7.76 5.07
N LYS A 104 25.06 -8.88 4.55
CA LYS A 104 24.28 -9.82 3.72
C LYS A 104 23.12 -10.45 4.50
N LEU A 105 23.36 -10.89 5.73
CA LEU A 105 22.33 -11.48 6.59
C LEU A 105 21.23 -10.48 6.95
N LEU A 106 21.58 -9.21 7.18
CA LEU A 106 20.64 -8.13 7.46
C LEU A 106 19.81 -7.75 6.23
N ASN A 107 20.43 -7.70 5.04
CA ASN A 107 19.73 -7.40 3.78
C ASN A 107 18.78 -8.53 3.33
N GLN A 108 19.12 -9.80 3.62
CA GLN A 108 18.22 -10.93 3.38
C GLN A 108 17.02 -11.00 4.33
N LYS A 109 17.16 -10.44 5.54
CA LYS A 109 16.16 -10.58 6.62
C LYS A 109 15.29 -9.34 6.80
N TYR A 110 15.78 -8.16 6.39
CA TYR A 110 15.10 -6.86 6.54
C TYR A 110 15.41 -5.96 5.33
N HIS A 111 14.57 -6.01 4.29
CA HIS A 111 14.76 -5.26 3.03
C HIS A 111 14.68 -3.73 3.14
N GLU A 112 14.37 -3.18 4.32
CA GLU A 112 14.09 -1.75 4.52
C GLU A 112 15.21 -0.97 5.24
N TYR A 113 16.38 -1.58 5.52
CA TYR A 113 17.49 -0.86 6.17
C TYR A 113 18.47 -0.18 5.18
N ASN A 114 18.70 1.10 5.46
CA ASN A 114 19.54 2.14 4.86
C ASN A 114 20.63 1.73 3.82
N MET A 115 20.34 1.99 2.53
CA MET A 115 21.25 1.83 1.36
C MET A 115 22.60 2.57 1.49
N PHE A 116 22.70 3.55 2.39
CA PHE A 116 23.90 4.35 2.62
C PHE A 116 25.10 3.51 3.06
N PHE A 117 24.95 2.63 4.06
CA PHE A 117 26.05 1.84 4.60
C PHE A 117 26.54 0.75 3.62
N VAL A 118 25.61 0.22 2.82
CA VAL A 118 25.92 -0.72 1.74
C VAL A 118 26.77 -0.03 0.67
N SER A 119 26.38 1.18 0.25
CA SER A 119 27.17 1.94 -0.74
C SER A 119 28.57 2.33 -0.25
N LYS A 120 28.72 2.69 1.04
CA LYS A 120 30.02 3.07 1.61
C LYS A 120 30.95 1.88 1.78
N THR A 121 30.40 0.73 2.15
CA THR A 121 31.15 -0.52 2.26
C THR A 121 31.57 -1.05 0.88
N GLN A 122 30.73 -0.91 -0.15
CA GLN A 122 31.09 -1.28 -1.52
C GLN A 122 32.16 -0.37 -2.10
N ALA A 123 32.07 0.95 -1.90
CA ALA A 123 33.08 1.90 -2.34
C ALA A 123 34.45 1.68 -1.66
N GLU A 124 34.44 1.34 -0.36
CA GLU A 124 35.64 0.95 0.38
C GLU A 124 36.29 -0.31 -0.23
N GLN A 125 35.47 -1.33 -0.56
CA GLN A 125 35.96 -2.59 -1.11
C GLN A 125 36.65 -2.40 -2.46
N GLU A 126 36.04 -1.66 -3.38
CA GLU A 126 36.61 -1.36 -4.70
C GLU A 126 37.93 -0.58 -4.58
N ALA A 127 38.01 0.37 -3.66
CA ALA A 127 39.25 1.11 -3.37
C ALA A 127 40.36 0.18 -2.82
N TRP A 128 40.00 -0.80 -1.99
CA TRP A 128 40.92 -1.79 -1.43
C TRP A 128 41.46 -2.74 -2.51
N GLU A 129 40.59 -3.22 -3.41
CA GLU A 129 40.96 -4.09 -4.54
C GLU A 129 41.91 -3.35 -5.49
N PHE A 130 41.61 -2.10 -5.86
CA PHE A 130 42.49 -1.27 -6.68
C PHE A 130 43.84 -1.00 -6.03
N ALA A 131 43.87 -0.64 -4.74
CA ALA A 131 45.11 -0.38 -4.02
C ALA A 131 46.03 -1.61 -4.01
N LYS A 132 45.44 -2.80 -3.84
CA LYS A 132 46.17 -4.07 -3.87
C LYS A 132 46.72 -4.40 -5.26
N GLU A 133 45.94 -4.18 -6.32
CA GLU A 133 46.39 -4.39 -7.71
C GLU A 133 47.53 -3.46 -8.12
N ASN A 134 47.59 -2.27 -7.51
CA ASN A 134 48.59 -1.24 -7.82
C ASN A 134 49.70 -1.13 -6.77
N ASN A 135 49.75 -2.04 -5.80
CA ASN A 135 50.77 -2.12 -4.75
C ASN A 135 50.88 -0.83 -3.90
N ILE A 136 49.72 -0.26 -3.56
CA ILE A 136 49.55 0.96 -2.76
C ILE A 136 49.12 0.57 -1.33
N ASP A 137 49.81 1.11 -0.31
CA ASP A 137 49.39 0.98 1.08
C ASP A 137 48.14 1.85 1.33
N PHE A 138 47.00 1.23 1.64
CA PHE A 138 45.70 1.91 1.73
C PHE A 138 44.97 1.61 3.05
N ILE A 139 44.57 2.69 3.74
CA ILE A 139 43.84 2.65 5.02
C ILE A 139 42.54 3.46 4.84
N SER A 140 41.40 2.85 5.18
CA SER A 140 40.08 3.48 5.16
C SER A 140 39.51 3.57 6.58
N ILE A 141 39.04 4.75 6.97
CA ILE A 141 38.43 5.00 8.28
C ILE A 141 37.03 5.59 8.06
N ILE A 142 36.00 4.88 8.52
CA ILE A 142 34.60 5.23 8.28
C ILE A 142 33.90 5.46 9.63
N PRO A 143 33.82 6.71 10.11
CA PRO A 143 33.07 7.00 11.32
C PRO A 143 31.55 6.98 11.05
N PRO A 144 30.72 6.49 12.01
CA PRO A 144 29.27 6.38 11.82
C PRO A 144 28.55 7.75 11.82
N VAL A 145 28.68 8.55 12.89
CA VAL A 145 28.16 9.93 12.98
C VAL A 145 29.11 10.76 13.84
N VAL A 146 29.44 11.97 13.38
CA VAL A 146 30.38 12.89 14.06
C VAL A 146 29.69 14.25 14.28
N VAL A 147 29.77 14.79 15.50
CA VAL A 147 29.05 16.00 15.94
C VAL A 147 30.06 17.04 16.46
N GLY A 148 30.05 18.26 15.90
CA GLY A 148 30.94 19.35 16.33
C GLY A 148 30.59 20.71 15.72
N PRO A 149 31.43 21.74 15.94
CA PRO A 149 31.22 23.07 15.37
C PRO A 149 31.40 23.03 13.85
N PHE A 150 30.47 23.65 13.13
CA PHE A 150 30.51 23.74 11.67
C PHE A 150 30.73 25.18 11.21
N LEU A 151 31.63 25.38 10.24
CA LEU A 151 31.91 26.67 9.60
C LEU A 151 30.89 26.99 8.49
N MET A 152 29.59 26.88 8.79
CA MET A 152 28.52 27.12 7.81
C MET A 152 27.37 27.94 8.42
N PRO A 153 26.72 28.82 7.65
CA PRO A 153 25.74 29.79 8.16
C PRO A 153 24.38 29.19 8.54
N THR A 154 24.16 27.90 8.29
CA THR A 154 22.92 27.17 8.61
C THR A 154 23.25 25.87 9.32
N MET A 155 22.38 25.41 10.24
CA MET A 155 22.58 24.12 10.90
C MET A 155 22.46 22.97 9.88
N PRO A 156 23.47 22.11 9.74
CA PRO A 156 23.36 20.94 8.88
C PRO A 156 22.35 19.93 9.46
N PRO A 157 21.69 19.11 8.62
CA PRO A 157 20.71 18.12 9.07
C PRO A 157 21.22 17.15 10.14
N SER A 158 22.51 16.81 10.12
CA SER A 158 23.17 15.98 11.14
C SER A 158 23.23 16.66 12.50
N LEU A 159 23.42 17.99 12.55
CA LEU A 159 23.40 18.77 13.78
C LEU A 159 21.98 18.95 14.32
N ILE A 160 20.99 19.15 13.44
CA ILE A 160 19.56 19.16 13.82
C ILE A 160 19.17 17.83 14.45
N THR A 161 19.66 16.73 13.86
CA THR A 161 19.46 15.38 14.40
C THR A 161 20.15 15.25 15.76
N ALA A 162 21.45 15.55 15.87
CA ALA A 162 22.20 15.42 17.12
C ALA A 162 21.66 16.29 18.28
N LEU A 163 21.12 17.48 17.99
CA LEU A 163 20.55 18.39 18.97
C LEU A 163 19.07 18.14 19.28
N SER A 164 18.44 17.17 18.61
CA SER A 164 17.00 16.90 18.78
C SER A 164 16.60 16.60 20.23
N LEU A 165 17.46 15.95 21.02
CA LEU A 165 17.22 15.69 22.45
C LEU A 165 17.15 16.95 23.31
N ILE A 166 17.82 18.02 22.86
CA ILE A 166 17.85 19.34 23.53
C ILE A 166 16.73 20.22 22.99
N THR A 167 16.44 20.15 21.69
CA THR A 167 15.39 20.96 21.05
C THR A 167 13.99 20.34 21.16
N GLY A 168 13.87 19.09 21.61
CA GLY A 168 12.59 18.37 21.71
C GLY A 168 12.05 17.91 20.35
N ASN A 169 12.90 17.82 19.31
CA ASN A 169 12.47 17.45 17.97
C ASN A 169 12.38 15.93 17.78
N GLU A 170 11.26 15.35 18.22
CA GLU A 170 11.06 13.90 18.29
C GLU A 170 11.13 13.17 16.93
N ALA A 171 10.87 13.88 15.82
CA ALA A 171 10.95 13.32 14.47
C ALA A 171 12.34 12.76 14.12
N HIS A 172 13.38 13.24 14.81
CA HIS A 172 14.77 12.82 14.61
C HIS A 172 15.23 11.73 15.60
N PHE A 173 14.40 11.35 16.59
CA PHE A 173 14.77 10.35 17.59
C PHE A 173 14.91 8.95 17.01
N SER A 174 14.15 8.63 15.96
CA SER A 174 14.25 7.37 15.22
C SER A 174 15.63 7.14 14.61
N ILE A 175 16.28 8.22 14.14
CA ILE A 175 17.63 8.20 13.53
C ILE A 175 18.68 7.97 14.63
N ILE A 176 18.62 8.74 15.72
CA ILE A 176 19.57 8.66 16.84
C ILE A 176 19.46 7.36 17.64
N LYS A 177 18.29 6.72 17.61
CA LYS A 177 18.05 5.43 18.25
C LYS A 177 18.76 4.28 17.50
N GLN A 178 19.10 4.49 16.23
CA GLN A 178 19.74 3.49 15.37
C GLN A 178 21.25 3.71 15.20
N ASP A 179 21.74 4.93 15.44
CA ASP A 179 23.14 5.28 15.22
C ASP A 179 24.05 4.98 16.43
N GLN A 180 25.24 4.44 16.14
CA GLN A 180 26.35 4.33 17.09
C GLN A 180 27.23 5.57 16.98
N PHE A 181 27.72 6.09 18.12
CA PHE A 181 28.60 7.26 18.16
C PHE A 181 29.97 6.84 18.68
N VAL A 182 31.03 7.36 18.05
CA VAL A 182 32.41 7.15 18.49
C VAL A 182 32.93 8.46 19.05
N HIS A 183 33.62 8.42 20.18
CA HIS A 183 34.23 9.62 20.73
C HIS A 183 35.38 10.06 19.82
N LEU A 184 35.60 11.37 19.67
CA LEU A 184 36.69 11.87 18.82
C LEU A 184 38.05 11.34 19.28
N ASP A 185 38.25 11.22 20.59
CA ASP A 185 39.48 10.67 21.16
C ASP A 185 39.73 9.22 20.70
N ASP A 186 38.68 8.40 20.58
CA ASP A 186 38.81 7.02 20.10
C ASP A 186 39.25 7.02 18.62
N LEU A 187 38.69 7.91 17.79
CA LEU A 187 39.13 8.09 16.39
C LEU A 187 40.61 8.51 16.31
N CYS A 188 41.04 9.44 17.17
CA CYS A 188 42.43 9.87 17.26
C CYS A 188 43.36 8.74 17.72
N LEU A 189 42.93 7.93 18.69
CA LEU A 189 43.69 6.77 19.17
C LEU A 189 43.82 5.70 18.09
N ASP A 190 42.80 5.51 17.24
CA ASP A 190 42.87 4.60 16.10
C ASP A 190 43.92 5.05 15.09
N HIS A 191 43.96 6.35 14.78
CA HIS A 191 45.00 6.93 13.93
C HIS A 191 46.40 6.75 14.52
N MET A 192 46.56 6.96 15.83
CA MET A 192 47.83 6.73 16.52
C MET A 192 48.23 5.25 16.48
N PHE A 193 47.29 4.34 16.73
CA PHE A 193 47.53 2.89 16.69
C PHE A 193 48.01 2.42 15.31
N LEU A 194 47.36 2.88 14.23
CA LEU A 194 47.75 2.55 12.85
C LEU A 194 49.11 3.12 12.47
N TYR A 195 49.46 4.29 12.98
CA TYR A 195 50.78 4.89 12.80
C TYR A 195 51.88 4.12 13.54
N GLU A 196 51.58 3.62 14.73
CA GLU A 196 52.51 2.84 15.57
C GLU A 196 52.66 1.37 15.12
N HIS A 197 51.68 0.83 14.38
CA HIS A 197 51.63 -0.57 13.94
C HIS A 197 51.55 -0.67 12.40
N PRO A 198 52.64 -0.36 11.67
CA PRO A 198 52.67 -0.30 10.20
C PRO A 198 52.48 -1.65 9.48
N LYS A 199 52.27 -2.74 10.22
CA LYS A 199 51.94 -4.07 9.69
C LYS A 199 50.48 -4.48 9.97
N ALA A 200 49.66 -3.59 10.50
CA ALA A 200 48.25 -3.86 10.74
C ALA A 200 47.51 -4.05 9.41
N GLU A 201 46.81 -5.17 9.25
CA GLU A 201 46.05 -5.53 8.05
C GLU A 201 44.65 -6.05 8.42
N GLY A 202 43.62 -5.63 7.68
CA GLY A 202 42.22 -6.01 7.93
C GLY A 202 41.33 -4.84 8.39
N ARG A 203 40.06 -5.15 8.70
CA ARG A 203 39.06 -4.16 9.16
C ARG A 203 38.90 -4.22 10.67
N TYR A 204 39.04 -3.08 11.33
CA TYR A 204 38.93 -2.94 12.78
C TYR A 204 37.70 -2.10 13.14
N ILE A 205 36.94 -2.53 14.16
CA ILE A 205 35.80 -1.78 14.69
C ILE A 205 36.20 -1.29 16.07
N PHE A 206 36.40 0.01 16.21
CA PHE A 206 36.76 0.63 17.47
C PHE A 206 35.54 1.33 18.07
N SER A 207 34.87 0.61 18.97
CA SER A 207 33.88 1.19 19.87
C SER A 207 34.02 0.50 21.22
N ALA A 208 34.52 1.21 22.22
CA ALA A 208 34.70 0.66 23.55
C ALA A 208 33.38 0.51 24.32
N HIS A 209 32.32 1.19 23.89
CA HIS A 209 31.03 1.19 24.58
C HIS A 209 29.85 1.53 23.67
N GLU A 210 28.77 0.76 23.77
CA GLU A 210 27.48 1.11 23.17
C GLU A 210 26.71 2.02 24.15
N ALA A 211 26.47 3.28 23.77
CA ALA A 211 25.66 4.20 24.57
C ALA A 211 24.23 4.27 24.02
N THR A 212 23.22 4.07 24.89
CA THR A 212 21.82 4.18 24.52
C THR A 212 21.34 5.64 24.52
N ILE A 213 20.18 5.91 23.94
CA ILE A 213 19.55 7.23 24.00
C ILE A 213 19.29 7.69 25.45
N HIS A 214 19.09 6.75 26.38
CA HIS A 214 18.90 7.01 27.80
C HIS A 214 20.19 7.42 28.50
N ASP A 215 21.31 6.76 28.17
CA ASP A 215 22.62 7.13 28.71
C ASP A 215 23.00 8.56 28.28
N ARG A 216 22.62 8.93 27.06
CA ARG A 216 22.80 10.29 26.51
C ARG A 216 21.90 11.33 27.18
N ALA A 217 20.61 11.04 27.33
CA ALA A 217 19.69 11.93 28.04
C ALA A 217 20.10 12.15 29.50
N LYS A 218 20.63 11.11 30.15
CA LYS A 218 21.16 11.17 31.51
C LYS A 218 22.44 12.01 31.59
N LEU A 219 23.38 11.83 30.66
CA LEU A 219 24.61 12.63 30.57
C LEU A 219 24.31 14.11 30.31
N LEU A 220 23.38 14.40 29.38
CA LEU A 220 22.98 15.78 29.04
C LEU A 220 22.28 16.46 30.22
N ASN A 221 21.38 15.77 30.93
CA ASN A 221 20.78 16.33 32.15
C ASN A 221 21.80 16.56 33.27
N GLN A 222 22.82 15.70 33.39
CA GLN A 222 23.88 15.86 34.40
C GLN A 222 24.78 17.07 34.11
N LYS A 223 25.05 17.35 32.83
CA LYS A 223 26.02 18.38 32.41
C LYS A 223 25.35 19.73 32.09
N TYR A 224 24.10 19.71 31.64
CA TYR A 224 23.34 20.85 31.15
C TYR A 224 21.90 20.81 31.68
N HIS A 225 21.77 20.84 33.00
CA HIS A 225 20.51 20.70 33.75
C HIS A 225 19.47 21.80 33.45
N GLU A 226 19.87 22.93 32.87
CA GLU A 226 18.94 24.00 32.47
C GLU A 226 18.12 23.66 31.22
N TYR A 227 18.53 22.66 30.43
CA TYR A 227 17.75 22.17 29.30
C TYR A 227 16.85 21.02 29.77
N ASN A 228 15.55 21.11 29.51
CA ASN A 228 14.55 20.11 29.91
C ASN A 228 14.65 18.84 29.05
N VAL A 229 15.78 18.14 29.15
CA VAL A 229 16.08 16.95 28.36
C VAL A 229 15.28 15.78 28.95
N PRO A 230 14.37 15.12 28.20
CA PRO A 230 13.51 14.09 28.76
C PRO A 230 14.32 12.88 29.27
N THR A 231 14.31 12.60 30.58
CA THR A 231 15.09 11.49 31.18
C THR A 231 14.29 10.23 31.53
N LYS A 232 12.98 10.34 31.72
CA LYS A 232 12.09 9.19 31.96
C LYS A 232 10.65 9.61 31.68
N THR A 233 10.09 9.14 30.54
CA THR A 233 8.70 8.68 30.30
C THR A 233 8.29 8.63 28.81
N HIS A 234 9.11 9.06 27.85
CA HIS A 234 8.74 9.04 26.41
C HIS A 234 9.56 8.09 25.53
N LEU A 235 10.44 7.26 26.12
CA LEU A 235 11.39 6.45 25.34
C LEU A 235 11.30 4.94 25.59
N THR A 236 10.45 4.48 26.49
CA THR A 236 9.95 3.10 26.46
C THR A 236 8.78 3.13 25.48
N VAL A 237 8.85 2.38 24.38
CA VAL A 237 7.67 2.15 23.53
C VAL A 237 6.73 1.26 24.33
N HIS A 238 5.97 1.84 25.26
CA HIS A 238 4.67 1.31 25.58
C HIS A 238 3.76 1.76 24.44
N TYR A 239 2.97 0.84 23.90
CA TYR A 239 1.96 1.17 22.91
C TYR A 239 0.82 1.88 23.65
N ILE A 240 0.96 3.18 23.96
CA ILE A 240 0.02 3.87 24.85
C ILE A 240 -1.31 4.10 24.11
N GLN A 241 -2.41 3.75 24.78
CA GLN A 241 -3.76 3.91 24.23
C GLN A 241 -4.08 5.34 23.79
N SER A 242 -3.58 6.36 24.50
CA SER A 242 -3.77 7.78 24.15
C SER A 242 -3.19 8.10 22.78
N ASP A 243 -2.01 7.56 22.46
CA ASP A 243 -1.29 7.87 21.23
C ASP A 243 -2.05 7.35 20.00
N ILE A 244 -2.63 6.15 20.11
CA ILE A 244 -3.49 5.60 19.06
C ILE A 244 -4.78 6.39 18.92
N LEU A 245 -5.38 6.85 20.02
CA LEU A 245 -6.60 7.68 19.96
C LEU A 245 -6.33 9.05 19.32
N ASP A 246 -5.19 9.67 19.64
CA ASP A 246 -4.77 10.92 19.01
C ASP A 246 -4.45 10.72 17.53
N LEU A 247 -3.74 9.64 17.18
CA LEU A 247 -3.50 9.28 15.78
C LEU A 247 -4.82 9.08 15.03
N ALA A 248 -5.79 8.36 15.60
CA ALA A 248 -7.11 8.16 15.00
C ALA A 248 -7.89 9.47 14.84
N LYS A 249 -7.75 10.41 15.79
CA LYS A 249 -8.42 11.72 15.75
C LYS A 249 -7.88 12.62 14.64
N TYR A 250 -6.58 12.58 14.37
CA TYR A 250 -5.91 13.48 13.41
C TYR A 250 -5.60 12.84 12.05
N SER A 251 -5.70 11.52 11.92
CA SER A 251 -5.43 10.80 10.68
C SER A 251 -6.56 10.98 9.67
N THR A 252 -6.19 11.17 8.40
CA THR A 252 -7.12 11.17 7.25
C THR A 252 -7.40 9.78 6.70
N VAL A 253 -6.70 8.76 7.21
CA VAL A 253 -6.87 7.35 6.87
C VAL A 253 -7.29 6.54 8.10
N PRO A 254 -7.99 5.39 7.92
CA PRO A 254 -8.39 4.55 9.04
C PRO A 254 -7.17 4.05 9.85
N VAL A 255 -7.31 4.08 11.18
CA VAL A 255 -6.28 3.63 12.12
C VAL A 255 -6.73 2.32 12.77
N VAL A 256 -5.93 1.27 12.59
CA VAL A 256 -6.18 -0.05 13.18
C VAL A 256 -5.33 -0.20 14.45
N ASN A 257 -5.98 -0.40 15.59
CA ASN A 257 -5.27 -0.70 16.83
C ASN A 257 -4.79 -2.16 16.83
N GLY A 258 -3.50 -2.36 16.55
CA GLY A 258 -2.88 -3.68 16.67
C GLY A 258 -2.75 -4.16 18.10
N LEU A 259 -2.22 -3.30 18.99
CA LEU A 259 -1.91 -3.58 20.39
C LEU A 259 -1.68 -2.24 21.12
N THR A 260 -2.23 -2.09 22.32
CA THR A 260 -1.92 -1.05 23.30
C THR A 260 -1.74 -1.61 24.71
N ASP A 261 -1.27 -0.77 25.63
CA ASP A 261 -1.28 -1.00 27.07
C ASP A 261 -2.70 -1.21 27.64
N TYR A 262 -3.72 -0.69 26.96
CA TYR A 262 -5.12 -0.82 27.36
C TYR A 262 -5.88 -1.96 26.65
N ASN A 263 -5.66 -2.20 25.35
CA ASN A 263 -6.39 -3.22 24.56
C ASN A 263 -5.52 -3.91 23.49
N HIS A 264 -5.89 -5.13 23.10
CA HIS A 264 -5.32 -5.87 21.97
C HIS A 264 -6.42 -6.42 21.04
N PRO A 265 -7.18 -5.54 20.36
CA PRO A 265 -8.42 -5.95 19.70
C PRO A 265 -8.19 -6.87 18.48
N CYS A 266 -7.08 -6.71 17.76
CA CYS A 266 -6.73 -7.61 16.65
C CYS A 266 -6.50 -9.06 17.10
N GLN A 267 -5.98 -9.26 18.33
CA GLN A 267 -5.82 -10.61 18.88
C GLN A 267 -7.17 -11.25 19.16
N ILE A 268 -8.11 -10.52 19.76
CA ILE A 268 -9.46 -11.01 20.06
C ILE A 268 -10.25 -11.38 18.80
N MET A 269 -10.02 -10.68 17.68
CA MET A 269 -10.63 -11.06 16.39
C MET A 269 -10.12 -12.42 15.90
N ALA A 270 -8.82 -12.70 16.06
CA ALA A 270 -8.26 -14.02 15.76
C ALA A 270 -8.80 -15.09 16.72
N ASP A 271 -8.98 -14.74 17.99
CA ASP A 271 -9.52 -15.65 19.00
C ASP A 271 -10.96 -16.05 18.68
N ALA A 272 -11.81 -15.07 18.35
CA ALA A 272 -13.19 -15.28 17.93
C ALA A 272 -13.28 -16.20 16.69
N LEU A 273 -12.45 -15.97 15.67
CA LEU A 273 -12.38 -16.84 14.49
C LEU A 273 -12.00 -18.27 14.86
N THR A 274 -11.00 -18.43 15.74
CA THR A 274 -10.53 -19.74 16.17
C THR A 274 -11.61 -20.51 16.93
N ILE A 275 -12.37 -19.82 17.78
CA ILE A 275 -13.54 -20.39 18.49
C ILE A 275 -14.60 -20.84 17.49
N ILE A 276 -14.91 -20.03 16.48
CA ILE A 276 -15.89 -20.38 15.45
C ILE A 276 -15.45 -21.63 14.67
N GLU A 277 -14.16 -21.75 14.34
CA GLU A 277 -13.66 -22.91 13.59
C GLU A 277 -13.71 -24.22 14.39
N HIS A 278 -13.40 -24.18 15.69
CA HIS A 278 -13.29 -25.38 16.52
C HIS A 278 -14.60 -25.76 17.24
N ILE A 279 -15.40 -24.77 17.62
CA ILE A 279 -16.67 -24.96 18.33
C ILE A 279 -17.88 -24.84 17.38
N GLY A 280 -17.71 -24.17 16.23
CA GLY A 280 -18.76 -23.92 15.25
C GLY A 280 -19.55 -22.63 15.47
N ARG A 281 -19.33 -21.94 16.60
CA ARG A 281 -19.99 -20.68 16.98
C ARG A 281 -19.24 -19.96 18.07
N LEU A 282 -19.44 -18.64 18.18
CA LEU A 282 -18.98 -17.84 19.32
C LEU A 282 -20.12 -17.61 20.32
N GLU A 283 -21.36 -17.48 19.83
CA GLU A 283 -22.53 -17.18 20.65
C GLU A 283 -22.85 -18.31 21.62
N GLY A 284 -23.10 -17.92 22.88
CA GLY A 284 -23.41 -18.84 23.95
C GLY A 284 -22.24 -19.67 24.46
N THR A 285 -21.01 -19.46 23.96
CA THR A 285 -19.81 -20.12 24.49
C THR A 285 -19.46 -19.59 25.88
N LYS A 286 -18.88 -20.44 26.73
CA LYS A 286 -18.28 -20.05 28.01
C LYS A 286 -16.77 -19.94 27.87
N VAL A 287 -16.28 -18.70 27.85
CA VAL A 287 -14.85 -18.36 27.76
C VAL A 287 -14.35 -17.93 29.14
N VAL A 288 -13.32 -18.61 29.63
CA VAL A 288 -12.72 -18.35 30.94
C VAL A 288 -11.27 -17.93 30.76
N TYR A 289 -10.98 -16.68 31.06
CA TYR A 289 -9.62 -16.16 31.10
C TYR A 289 -9.02 -16.37 32.50
N VAL A 290 -7.80 -16.92 32.58
CA VAL A 290 -7.06 -17.18 33.82
C VAL A 290 -5.73 -16.44 33.78
N GLY A 291 -5.55 -15.44 34.64
CA GLY A 291 -4.31 -14.66 34.68
C GLY A 291 -4.53 -13.20 35.05
N ASP A 292 -3.79 -12.31 34.40
CA ASP A 292 -3.81 -10.87 34.68
C ASP A 292 -5.00 -10.18 34.01
N GLY A 293 -5.69 -9.29 34.72
CA GLY A 293 -6.75 -8.41 34.22
C GLY A 293 -6.24 -7.33 33.26
N ASN A 294 -5.47 -7.73 32.25
CA ASN A 294 -4.71 -6.85 31.36
C ASN A 294 -5.52 -6.43 30.11
N ASN A 295 -4.79 -5.92 29.12
CA ASN A 295 -5.31 -5.50 27.83
C ASN A 295 -6.04 -6.59 27.02
N ILE A 296 -5.69 -7.87 27.18
CA ILE A 296 -6.43 -8.99 26.59
C ILE A 296 -7.83 -9.07 27.21
N VAL A 297 -7.92 -9.00 28.54
CA VAL A 297 -9.20 -9.04 29.27
C VAL A 297 -10.09 -7.86 28.90
N HIS A 298 -9.54 -6.66 28.81
CA HIS A 298 -10.29 -5.49 28.36
C HIS A 298 -10.87 -5.67 26.95
N SER A 299 -10.11 -6.32 26.06
CA SER A 299 -10.57 -6.57 24.68
C SER A 299 -11.65 -7.66 24.61
N TRP A 300 -11.55 -8.69 25.45
CA TRP A 300 -12.63 -9.66 25.64
C TRP A 300 -13.91 -9.02 26.19
N LEU A 301 -13.80 -8.11 27.16
CA LEU A 301 -14.93 -7.36 27.70
C LEU A 301 -15.60 -6.50 26.62
N LEU A 302 -14.83 -5.88 25.74
CA LEU A 302 -15.38 -5.12 24.60
C LEU A 302 -16.07 -6.02 23.58
N LEU A 303 -15.55 -7.22 23.31
CA LEU A 303 -16.24 -8.21 22.47
C LEU A 303 -17.55 -8.69 23.13
N ALA A 304 -17.54 -8.91 24.45
CA ALA A 304 -18.71 -9.31 25.24
C ALA A 304 -19.81 -8.24 25.23
N ALA A 305 -19.47 -6.98 24.99
CA ALA A 305 -20.42 -5.89 24.84
C ALA A 305 -21.15 -5.89 23.48
N VAL A 306 -20.76 -6.74 22.52
CA VAL A 306 -21.36 -6.77 21.16
C VAL A 306 -21.79 -8.16 20.69
N VAL A 307 -21.18 -9.24 21.22
CA VAL A 307 -21.56 -10.64 20.92
C VAL A 307 -22.03 -11.32 22.20
N PRO A 308 -23.14 -12.09 22.20
CA PRO A 308 -23.65 -12.75 23.40
C PRO A 308 -22.88 -14.04 23.74
N PHE A 309 -22.07 -14.01 24.80
CA PHE A 309 -21.41 -15.19 25.36
C PHE A 309 -21.25 -15.06 26.88
N HIS A 310 -20.70 -16.09 27.52
CA HIS A 310 -20.38 -16.05 28.95
C HIS A 310 -18.89 -15.86 29.13
N PHE A 311 -18.48 -14.67 29.58
CA PHE A 311 -17.10 -14.35 29.86
C PHE A 311 -16.82 -14.36 31.36
N ILE A 312 -15.77 -15.07 31.79
CA ILE A 312 -15.27 -15.05 33.15
C ILE A 312 -13.80 -14.68 33.16
N CYS A 313 -13.41 -13.68 33.96
CA CYS A 313 -12.01 -13.42 34.28
C CYS A 313 -11.69 -13.94 35.69
N ALA A 314 -10.79 -14.93 35.77
CA ALA A 314 -10.21 -15.42 36.99
C ALA A 314 -8.82 -14.81 37.19
N CYS A 315 -8.71 -13.84 38.09
CA CYS A 315 -7.47 -13.09 38.33
C CYS A 315 -7.11 -13.02 39.82
N PRO A 316 -5.82 -12.91 40.19
CA PRO A 316 -5.43 -12.67 41.57
C PRO A 316 -6.00 -11.35 42.12
N LYS A 317 -6.16 -11.27 43.45
CA LYS A 317 -6.62 -10.02 44.09
C LYS A 317 -5.62 -8.89 43.86
N GLY A 318 -6.11 -7.73 43.43
CA GLY A 318 -5.29 -6.58 43.06
C GLY A 318 -4.83 -6.55 41.60
N PHE A 319 -5.25 -7.54 40.81
CA PHE A 319 -4.97 -7.68 39.37
C PHE A 319 -6.26 -7.78 38.56
N GLU A 320 -7.36 -7.25 39.09
CA GLU A 320 -8.64 -7.13 38.40
C GLU A 320 -8.55 -6.18 37.19
N PRO A 321 -9.33 -6.43 36.12
CA PRO A 321 -9.40 -5.50 35.00
C PRO A 321 -10.00 -4.15 35.40
N ASP A 322 -9.75 -3.13 34.57
CA ASP A 322 -10.28 -1.79 34.76
C ASP A 322 -11.81 -1.81 34.97
N GLU A 323 -12.24 -1.27 36.11
CA GLU A 323 -13.63 -1.33 36.57
C GLU A 323 -14.59 -0.67 35.59
N LYS A 324 -14.18 0.45 34.96
CA LYS A 324 -15.01 1.15 33.97
C LYS A 324 -15.27 0.29 32.74
N THR A 325 -14.28 -0.49 32.31
CA THR A 325 -14.40 -1.42 31.19
C THR A 325 -15.36 -2.56 31.51
N VAL A 326 -15.28 -3.10 32.74
CA VAL A 326 -16.21 -4.13 33.23
C VAL A 326 -17.64 -3.59 33.29
N GLU A 327 -17.83 -2.39 33.86
CA GLU A 327 -19.14 -1.74 33.93
C GLU A 327 -19.73 -1.49 32.55
N LYS A 328 -18.92 -0.97 31.61
CA LYS A 328 -19.35 -0.76 30.22
C LYS A 328 -19.85 -2.04 29.57
N ALA A 329 -19.12 -3.14 29.73
CA ALA A 329 -19.50 -4.43 29.15
C ALA A 329 -20.76 -5.01 29.80
N ARG A 330 -20.94 -4.84 31.13
CA ARG A 330 -22.16 -5.23 31.85
C ARG A 330 -23.37 -4.39 31.47
N GLN A 331 -23.19 -3.09 31.28
CA GLN A 331 -24.24 -2.15 30.89
C GLN A 331 -24.80 -2.44 29.48
N ALA A 332 -23.99 -3.03 28.59
CA ALA A 332 -24.46 -3.45 27.27
C ALA A 332 -25.55 -4.54 27.34
N GLY A 333 -25.59 -5.34 28.42
CA GLY A 333 -26.63 -6.34 28.67
C GLY A 333 -26.67 -7.52 27.69
N ILE A 334 -25.62 -7.70 26.88
CA ILE A 334 -25.54 -8.72 25.82
C ILE A 334 -24.93 -10.04 26.32
N SER A 335 -23.88 -9.95 27.14
CA SER A 335 -23.14 -11.11 27.67
C SER A 335 -23.25 -11.24 29.18
N LYS A 336 -23.01 -12.45 29.69
CA LYS A 336 -22.83 -12.69 31.12
C LYS A 336 -21.36 -12.49 31.48
N ILE A 337 -21.06 -11.60 32.42
CA ILE A 337 -19.68 -11.21 32.77
C ILE A 337 -19.42 -11.38 34.27
N GLU A 338 -18.46 -12.23 34.61
CA GLU A 338 -18.07 -12.53 35.99
C GLU A 338 -16.57 -12.28 36.21
N ILE A 339 -16.21 -11.70 37.35
CA ILE A 339 -14.82 -11.51 37.78
C ILE A 339 -14.67 -12.26 39.10
N THR A 340 -13.68 -13.13 39.20
CA THR A 340 -13.46 -13.98 40.38
C THR A 340 -11.97 -14.13 40.68
N ASN A 341 -11.65 -14.50 41.91
CA ASN A 341 -10.28 -14.84 42.32
C ASN A 341 -10.07 -16.35 42.52
N ASP A 342 -11.06 -17.19 42.15
CA ASP A 342 -10.96 -18.65 42.20
C ASP A 342 -10.97 -19.26 40.79
N PRO A 343 -9.79 -19.61 40.23
CA PRO A 343 -9.71 -20.18 38.89
C PRO A 343 -10.35 -21.56 38.81
N LYS A 344 -10.39 -22.34 39.91
CA LYS A 344 -10.99 -23.69 39.90
C LYS A 344 -12.50 -23.65 39.83
N GLU A 345 -13.12 -22.63 40.42
CA GLU A 345 -14.54 -22.36 40.21
C GLU A 345 -14.75 -21.98 38.74
N ALA A 346 -14.05 -20.94 38.29
CA ALA A 346 -14.32 -20.27 37.02
C ALA A 346 -14.37 -21.24 35.84
N VAL A 347 -13.39 -22.14 35.76
CA VAL A 347 -13.22 -23.04 34.62
C VAL A 347 -14.29 -24.13 34.51
N ARG A 348 -15.09 -24.40 35.55
CA ARG A 348 -16.07 -25.51 35.52
C ARG A 348 -17.05 -25.38 34.34
N GLY A 349 -17.03 -26.34 33.43
CA GLY A 349 -17.89 -26.33 32.24
C GLY A 349 -17.54 -25.22 31.25
N ALA A 350 -16.30 -24.74 31.24
CA ALA A 350 -15.80 -23.83 30.21
C ALA A 350 -15.71 -24.54 28.86
N ASP A 351 -16.08 -23.85 27.79
CA ASP A 351 -15.80 -24.30 26.42
C ASP A 351 -14.36 -23.92 26.03
N VAL A 352 -13.87 -22.79 26.54
CA VAL A 352 -12.50 -22.30 26.31
C VAL A 352 -11.88 -21.83 27.62
N VAL A 353 -10.66 -22.29 27.90
CA VAL A 353 -9.78 -21.74 28.94
C VAL A 353 -8.65 -20.98 28.26
N TYR A 354 -8.53 -19.70 28.56
CA TYR A 354 -7.56 -18.78 27.97
C TYR A 354 -6.56 -18.31 29.03
N SER A 355 -5.28 -18.20 28.70
CA SER A 355 -4.28 -17.53 29.55
C SER A 355 -3.34 -16.64 28.75
N ASP A 356 -2.59 -15.79 29.44
CA ASP A 356 -1.57 -14.91 28.90
C ASP A 356 -0.39 -14.81 29.88
N VAL A 357 0.74 -14.28 29.42
CA VAL A 357 1.93 -14.07 30.24
C VAL A 357 1.61 -13.28 31.49
N TRP A 358 2.08 -13.76 32.64
CA TRP A 358 1.82 -13.08 33.91
C TRP A 358 2.51 -11.73 34.02
N ALA A 359 3.62 -11.51 33.32
CA ALA A 359 4.32 -10.23 33.29
C ALA A 359 4.57 -9.81 31.82
N SER A 360 3.99 -8.67 31.43
CA SER A 360 4.12 -8.15 30.05
C SER A 360 5.53 -7.63 29.75
N MET A 361 5.83 -7.34 28.47
CA MET A 361 7.17 -6.94 28.00
C MET A 361 7.81 -5.75 28.77
N GLY A 362 7.00 -4.90 29.39
CA GLY A 362 7.44 -3.75 30.20
C GLY A 362 7.58 -3.99 31.71
N GLN A 363 7.21 -5.17 32.22
CA GLN A 363 7.09 -5.47 33.66
C GLN A 363 8.21 -6.41 34.16
N LYS A 364 9.38 -6.39 33.51
CA LYS A 364 10.48 -7.33 33.82
C LYS A 364 10.95 -7.25 35.29
N GLU A 365 10.88 -6.06 35.89
CA GLU A 365 11.26 -5.84 37.29
C GLU A 365 10.22 -6.41 38.29
N GLU A 366 8.97 -6.57 37.85
CA GLU A 366 7.87 -7.11 38.67
C GLU A 366 7.68 -8.63 38.51
N ALA A 367 8.35 -9.25 37.54
CA ALA A 367 8.16 -10.65 37.19
C ALA A 367 8.29 -11.62 38.38
N ALA A 368 9.27 -11.40 39.26
CA ALA A 368 9.48 -12.25 40.44
C ALA A 368 8.31 -12.15 41.45
N TYR A 369 7.80 -10.94 41.68
CA TYR A 369 6.66 -10.70 42.57
C TYR A 369 5.38 -11.32 41.98
N ARG A 370 5.14 -11.11 40.68
CA ARG A 370 3.95 -11.62 39.99
C ARG A 370 3.94 -13.16 39.96
N ARG A 371 5.08 -13.82 39.73
CA ARG A 371 5.20 -15.29 39.86
C ARG A 371 4.80 -15.82 41.25
N GLN A 372 5.03 -15.05 42.31
CA GLN A 372 4.64 -15.46 43.66
C GLN A 372 3.12 -15.32 43.87
N VAL A 373 2.53 -14.21 43.42
CA VAL A 373 1.09 -13.92 43.59
C VAL A 373 0.22 -14.81 42.68
N PHE A 374 0.70 -15.12 41.48
CA PHE A 374 -0.05 -15.83 40.45
C PHE A 374 0.09 -17.36 40.54
N LYS A 375 0.85 -17.89 41.50
CA LYS A 375 1.11 -19.34 41.64
C LYS A 375 -0.15 -20.23 41.65
N GLY A 376 -1.30 -19.70 42.09
CA GLY A 376 -2.60 -20.40 42.08
C GLY A 376 -3.39 -20.33 40.76
N PHE A 377 -2.87 -19.61 39.76
CA PHE A 377 -3.53 -19.29 38.49
C PHE A 377 -2.80 -19.89 37.28
N GLN A 378 -1.88 -20.84 37.49
CA GLN A 378 -1.27 -21.58 36.39
C GLN A 378 -2.32 -22.50 35.76
N VAL A 379 -2.42 -22.48 34.43
CA VAL A 379 -3.22 -23.44 33.68
C VAL A 379 -2.42 -24.74 33.56
N ASP A 380 -2.72 -25.66 34.46
CA ASP A 380 -2.19 -27.01 34.48
C ASP A 380 -3.23 -28.04 34.05
N ARG A 381 -2.79 -29.29 33.93
CA ARG A 381 -3.66 -30.41 33.59
C ARG A 381 -4.84 -30.54 34.55
N THR A 382 -4.61 -30.32 35.84
CA THR A 382 -5.66 -30.39 36.87
C THR A 382 -6.77 -29.37 36.60
N LEU A 383 -6.40 -28.15 36.23
CA LEU A 383 -7.36 -27.09 35.93
C LEU A 383 -8.16 -27.39 34.66
N MET A 384 -7.51 -27.90 33.61
CA MET A 384 -8.19 -28.35 32.39
C MET A 384 -9.11 -29.55 32.64
N GLU A 385 -8.75 -30.48 33.52
CA GLU A 385 -9.61 -31.60 33.92
C GLU A 385 -10.89 -31.12 34.64
N ILE A 386 -10.80 -30.05 35.44
CA ILE A 386 -11.96 -29.41 36.06
C ILE A 386 -12.83 -28.71 35.01
N ALA A 387 -12.22 -28.14 33.96
CA ALA A 387 -12.95 -27.50 32.88
C ALA A 387 -13.82 -28.51 32.10
N GLY A 388 -13.26 -29.69 31.84
CA GLY A 388 -13.91 -30.81 31.19
C GLY A 388 -13.17 -31.27 29.94
N SER A 389 -13.46 -32.50 29.49
CA SER A 389 -12.74 -33.13 28.36
C SER A 389 -12.95 -32.45 27.01
N ASN A 390 -13.97 -31.60 26.89
CA ASN A 390 -14.32 -30.88 25.66
C ASN A 390 -13.83 -29.42 25.67
N ALA A 391 -13.19 -28.97 26.76
CA ALA A 391 -12.69 -27.61 26.86
C ALA A 391 -11.42 -27.44 26.01
N TYR A 392 -11.36 -26.38 25.22
CA TYR A 392 -10.17 -26.00 24.46
C TYR A 392 -9.28 -25.06 25.26
N PHE A 393 -7.96 -25.17 25.06
CA PHE A 393 -6.98 -24.24 25.63
C PHE A 393 -6.48 -23.24 24.57
N MET A 394 -6.46 -21.95 24.93
CA MET A 394 -6.01 -20.84 24.09
C MET A 394 -4.99 -19.95 24.82
N HIS A 395 -4.07 -19.34 24.06
CA HIS A 395 -3.02 -18.46 24.58
C HIS A 395 -2.48 -17.55 23.48
N CYS A 396 -2.38 -16.24 23.75
CA CYS A 396 -1.97 -15.25 22.73
C CYS A 396 -0.51 -15.30 22.28
N LEU A 397 0.35 -16.07 22.93
CA LEU A 397 1.78 -16.28 22.61
C LEU A 397 2.64 -14.99 22.53
N PRO A 398 3.94 -15.07 22.86
CA PRO A 398 4.68 -16.23 23.34
C PRO A 398 4.23 -16.64 24.76
N ALA A 399 4.28 -17.93 25.07
CA ALA A 399 4.01 -18.45 26.41
C ALA A 399 5.32 -18.79 27.16
N GLU A 400 5.43 -18.40 28.43
CA GLU A 400 6.40 -18.91 29.40
C GLU A 400 5.90 -20.24 29.99
N ARG A 401 6.34 -21.33 29.36
CA ARG A 401 6.10 -22.69 29.85
C ARG A 401 6.64 -22.88 31.27
N GLY A 402 5.84 -23.52 32.12
CA GLY A 402 6.12 -23.72 33.54
C GLY A 402 5.80 -22.51 34.43
N VAL A 403 5.31 -21.40 33.84
CA VAL A 403 4.87 -20.20 34.56
C VAL A 403 3.35 -20.09 34.47
N GLU A 404 2.78 -19.50 33.42
CA GLU A 404 1.33 -19.39 33.27
C GLU A 404 0.66 -20.68 32.76
N VAL A 405 1.41 -21.53 32.05
CA VAL A 405 0.90 -22.77 31.47
C VAL A 405 1.93 -23.88 31.57
N THR A 406 1.48 -25.11 31.83
CA THR A 406 2.36 -26.29 31.82
C THR A 406 2.61 -26.82 30.40
N ASP A 407 3.75 -27.48 30.19
CA ASP A 407 4.06 -28.13 28.91
C ASP A 407 2.98 -29.14 28.49
N GLU A 408 2.40 -29.87 29.44
CA GLU A 408 1.37 -30.86 29.16
C GLU A 408 0.10 -30.24 28.57
N VAL A 409 -0.27 -29.03 29.00
CA VAL A 409 -1.49 -28.35 28.51
C VAL A 409 -1.27 -27.75 27.14
N ILE A 410 -0.14 -27.07 26.92
CA ILE A 410 0.12 -26.39 25.64
C ILE A 410 0.36 -27.38 24.50
N GLU A 411 0.91 -28.57 24.79
CA GLU A 411 1.09 -29.67 23.83
C GLU A 411 -0.12 -30.62 23.74
N ALA A 412 -1.19 -30.36 24.52
CA ALA A 412 -2.35 -31.25 24.55
C ALA A 412 -3.12 -31.22 23.22
N PRO A 413 -3.83 -32.31 22.86
CA PRO A 413 -4.65 -32.33 21.64
C PRO A 413 -5.79 -31.29 21.60
N ASN A 414 -6.25 -30.82 22.77
CA ASN A 414 -7.25 -29.76 22.91
C ASN A 414 -6.62 -28.36 23.05
N SER A 415 -5.31 -28.22 22.86
CA SER A 415 -4.62 -26.94 22.72
C SER A 415 -4.74 -26.44 21.29
N ILE A 416 -5.35 -25.26 21.12
CA ILE A 416 -5.58 -24.63 19.81
C ILE A 416 -4.76 -23.33 19.65
N VAL A 417 -3.65 -23.21 20.40
CA VAL A 417 -2.76 -22.04 20.40
C VAL A 417 -2.09 -21.76 19.06
N PHE A 418 -1.79 -22.80 18.26
CA PHE A 418 -1.17 -22.64 16.93
C PHE A 418 -2.20 -22.25 15.86
N PRO A 419 -3.38 -22.89 15.75
CA PRO A 419 -4.47 -22.38 14.93
C PRO A 419 -4.82 -20.91 15.27
N GLN A 420 -4.86 -20.57 16.56
CA GLN A 420 -5.06 -19.19 17.03
C GLN A 420 -3.95 -18.23 16.51
N ALA A 421 -2.69 -18.67 16.50
CA ALA A 421 -1.59 -17.88 15.98
C ALA A 421 -1.67 -17.68 14.46
N GLU A 422 -2.01 -18.72 13.70
CA GLU A 422 -2.23 -18.67 12.26
C GLU A 422 -3.37 -17.70 11.91
N ASN A 423 -4.46 -17.75 12.67
CA ASN A 423 -5.64 -16.91 12.48
C ASN A 423 -5.40 -15.40 12.65
N ARG A 424 -4.27 -14.96 13.20
CA ARG A 424 -3.91 -13.53 13.21
C ARG A 424 -3.74 -12.97 11.81
N LEU A 425 -3.16 -13.75 10.88
CA LEU A 425 -3.03 -13.34 9.49
C LEU A 425 -4.41 -13.15 8.85
N HIS A 426 -5.31 -14.11 9.06
CA HIS A 426 -6.66 -14.08 8.49
C HIS A 426 -7.51 -12.96 9.09
N ALA A 427 -7.48 -12.78 10.41
CA ALA A 427 -8.19 -11.71 11.09
C ALA A 427 -7.70 -10.32 10.65
N GLN A 428 -6.39 -10.12 10.53
CA GLN A 428 -5.82 -8.86 10.04
C GLN A 428 -6.21 -8.58 8.58
N ASN A 429 -6.16 -9.59 7.71
CA ASN A 429 -6.63 -9.47 6.32
C ASN A 429 -8.11 -9.08 6.25
N ALA A 430 -8.96 -9.68 7.09
CA ALA A 430 -10.38 -9.34 7.16
C ALA A 430 -10.61 -7.89 7.61
N ILE A 431 -9.87 -7.43 8.63
CA ILE A 431 -9.91 -6.02 9.08
C ILE A 431 -9.50 -5.09 7.94
N MET A 432 -8.42 -5.40 7.22
CA MET A 432 -7.96 -4.60 6.09
C MET A 432 -9.02 -4.54 4.97
N LEU A 433 -9.68 -5.66 4.65
CA LEU A 433 -10.75 -5.69 3.65
C LEU A 433 -11.97 -4.85 4.06
N TYR A 434 -12.37 -4.94 5.33
CA TYR A 434 -13.46 -4.15 5.89
C TYR A 434 -13.16 -2.66 5.79
N VAL A 435 -11.95 -2.27 6.19
CA VAL A 435 -11.47 -0.88 6.18
C VAL A 435 -11.30 -0.32 4.77
N LEU A 436 -10.97 -1.16 3.78
CA LEU A 436 -10.86 -0.77 2.37
C LEU A 436 -12.21 -0.54 1.67
N GLY A 437 -13.34 -0.78 2.35
CA GLY A 437 -14.67 -0.49 1.82
C GLY A 437 -15.04 -1.30 0.57
N LYS A 438 -14.42 -2.47 0.35
CA LYS A 438 -14.74 -3.33 -0.79
C LYS A 438 -16.17 -3.87 -0.64
N ASN A 439 -16.98 -3.65 -1.65
CA ASN A 439 -18.33 -4.18 -1.73
C ASN A 439 -18.24 -5.71 -1.79
N GLN A 440 -18.78 -6.41 -0.78
CA GLN A 440 -18.64 -7.87 -0.63
C GLN A 440 -19.16 -8.66 -1.84
N TYR A 441 -19.98 -8.02 -2.68
CA TYR A 441 -20.65 -8.63 -3.83
C TYR A 441 -19.97 -8.32 -5.17
N ASP A 442 -18.87 -7.56 -5.19
CA ASP A 442 -18.31 -7.02 -6.44
C ASP A 442 -17.13 -7.82 -7.03
N THR A 443 -16.61 -8.80 -6.29
CA THR A 443 -15.36 -9.50 -6.64
C THR A 443 -15.57 -10.69 -7.57
N ASP A 444 -16.63 -11.47 -7.34
CA ASP A 444 -16.92 -12.69 -8.10
C ASP A 444 -18.07 -12.46 -9.09
N VAL A 445 -18.01 -13.15 -10.23
CA VAL A 445 -19.05 -13.12 -11.26
C VAL A 445 -20.28 -13.93 -10.86
N THR A 446 -20.13 -14.89 -9.94
CA THR A 446 -21.24 -15.74 -9.46
C THR A 446 -21.98 -15.17 -8.26
N THR A 447 -21.54 -14.02 -7.73
CA THR A 447 -22.13 -13.41 -6.54
C THR A 447 -23.15 -12.35 -6.93
N TRP A 448 -24.40 -12.58 -6.54
CA TRP A 448 -25.48 -11.60 -6.69
C TRP A 448 -25.42 -10.61 -5.54
N SER A 449 -25.58 -9.33 -5.86
CA SER A 449 -25.87 -8.31 -4.84
C SER A 449 -27.28 -8.47 -4.28
N PRO A 450 -27.58 -7.94 -3.09
CA PRO A 450 -28.93 -7.96 -2.50
C PRO A 450 -30.01 -7.31 -3.40
N ALA A 451 -29.60 -6.41 -4.30
CA ALA A 451 -30.49 -5.76 -5.27
C ALA A 451 -30.71 -6.60 -6.55
N GLY A 452 -30.21 -7.83 -6.63
CA GLY A 452 -30.32 -8.69 -7.82
C GLY A 452 -29.45 -8.23 -8.99
N ARG A 453 -28.29 -7.63 -8.72
CA ARG A 453 -27.33 -7.17 -9.75
C ARG A 453 -26.04 -7.98 -9.71
N LEU A 454 -25.42 -8.18 -10.88
CA LEU A 454 -24.09 -8.78 -11.05
C LEU A 454 -23.04 -7.71 -11.39
N PHE A 455 -22.30 -7.25 -10.38
CA PHE A 455 -21.39 -6.12 -10.54
C PHE A 455 -20.26 -6.38 -11.55
N GLN A 456 -19.69 -7.58 -11.62
CA GLN A 456 -18.66 -7.91 -12.62
C GLN A 456 -19.16 -7.75 -14.07
N VAL A 457 -20.44 -8.03 -14.33
CA VAL A 457 -21.04 -7.83 -15.66
C VAL A 457 -21.23 -6.34 -15.94
N GLU A 458 -21.69 -5.58 -14.95
CA GLU A 458 -21.84 -4.12 -15.07
C GLU A 458 -20.50 -3.40 -15.29
N TYR A 459 -19.45 -3.83 -14.61
CA TYR A 459 -18.10 -3.31 -14.82
C TYR A 459 -17.57 -3.65 -16.21
N ALA A 460 -17.84 -4.85 -16.71
CA ALA A 460 -17.53 -5.21 -18.09
C ALA A 460 -18.30 -4.34 -19.10
N MET A 461 -19.57 -4.01 -18.83
CA MET A 461 -20.36 -3.08 -19.65
C MET A 461 -19.81 -1.65 -19.58
N GLU A 462 -19.32 -1.21 -18.43
CA GLU A 462 -18.69 0.10 -18.28
C GLU A 462 -17.38 0.18 -19.07
N ALA A 463 -16.60 -0.91 -19.10
CA ALA A 463 -15.41 -1.00 -19.96
C ALA A 463 -15.74 -0.82 -21.46
N VAL A 464 -16.92 -1.27 -21.91
CA VAL A 464 -17.39 -1.02 -23.28
C VAL A 464 -17.57 0.47 -23.53
N LYS A 465 -18.17 1.20 -22.58
CA LYS A 465 -18.39 2.66 -22.70
C LYS A 465 -17.09 3.45 -22.77
N GLN A 466 -16.02 2.96 -22.16
CA GLN A 466 -14.70 3.58 -22.21
C GLN A 466 -13.96 3.32 -23.54
N GLY A 467 -14.29 2.24 -24.25
CA GLY A 467 -13.73 1.94 -25.57
C GLY A 467 -14.13 2.99 -26.60
N SER A 468 -13.27 3.33 -27.57
CA SER A 468 -13.62 4.37 -28.55
C SER A 468 -14.76 3.92 -29.48
N ALA A 469 -15.56 4.89 -29.93
CA ALA A 469 -16.84 4.64 -30.56
C ALA A 469 -16.79 3.68 -31.76
N ALA A 470 -17.77 2.79 -31.82
CA ALA A 470 -18.10 1.97 -32.98
C ALA A 470 -19.58 2.15 -33.31
N ILE A 471 -19.88 2.30 -34.60
CA ILE A 471 -21.20 2.60 -35.14
C ILE A 471 -21.51 1.56 -36.21
N GLY A 472 -22.76 1.12 -36.25
CA GLY A 472 -23.27 0.23 -37.28
C GLY A 472 -24.63 0.73 -37.77
N LEU A 473 -24.88 0.61 -39.06
CA LEU A 473 -26.17 0.90 -39.68
C LEU A 473 -26.41 -0.06 -40.85
N ARG A 474 -27.68 -0.38 -41.10
CA ARG A 474 -28.11 -1.25 -42.18
C ARG A 474 -29.24 -0.65 -43.01
N SER A 475 -29.27 -0.97 -44.29
CA SER A 475 -30.48 -0.93 -45.11
C SER A 475 -31.00 -2.35 -45.33
N LYS A 476 -31.93 -2.54 -46.28
CA LYS A 476 -32.34 -3.87 -46.73
C LYS A 476 -31.21 -4.65 -47.41
N THR A 477 -30.24 -3.96 -48.01
CA THR A 477 -29.26 -4.56 -48.92
C THR A 477 -27.81 -4.46 -48.44
N HIS A 478 -27.48 -3.49 -47.59
CA HIS A 478 -26.10 -3.25 -47.14
C HIS A 478 -26.04 -2.98 -45.64
N VAL A 479 -24.89 -3.31 -45.03
CA VAL A 479 -24.51 -2.94 -43.67
C VAL A 479 -23.20 -2.17 -43.73
N VAL A 480 -23.14 -1.05 -43.02
CA VAL A 480 -21.96 -0.23 -42.85
C VAL A 480 -21.54 -0.25 -41.39
N LEU A 481 -20.27 -0.54 -41.14
CA LEU A 481 -19.63 -0.45 -39.82
C LEU A 481 -18.58 0.66 -39.84
N ALA A 482 -18.61 1.56 -38.86
CA ALA A 482 -17.63 2.62 -38.70
C ALA A 482 -17.03 2.61 -37.30
N CYS A 483 -15.74 2.92 -37.17
CA CYS A 483 -15.06 3.05 -35.89
C CYS A 483 -14.24 4.33 -35.81
N VAL A 484 -14.19 4.91 -34.62
CA VAL A 484 -13.21 5.94 -34.26
C VAL A 484 -11.89 5.28 -33.90
N ASN A 485 -10.86 5.63 -34.65
CA ASN A 485 -9.48 5.26 -34.39
C ASN A 485 -8.87 6.28 -33.44
N LYS A 486 -8.41 5.81 -32.29
CA LYS A 486 -7.65 6.63 -31.34
C LYS A 486 -6.22 6.13 -31.32
N ALA A 487 -5.28 6.99 -31.71
CA ALA A 487 -3.86 6.77 -31.50
C ALA A 487 -3.48 7.28 -30.09
N ASN A 488 -2.66 6.54 -29.36
CA ASN A 488 -2.19 6.98 -28.04
C ASN A 488 -1.13 8.09 -28.14
N SER A 489 -0.43 8.16 -29.26
CA SER A 489 0.56 9.17 -29.60
C SER A 489 0.72 9.24 -31.12
N GLU A 490 1.34 10.31 -31.63
CA GLU A 490 1.60 10.49 -33.06
C GLU A 490 2.47 9.37 -33.67
N LEU A 491 3.32 8.74 -32.85
CA LEU A 491 4.17 7.62 -33.25
C LEU A 491 3.49 6.24 -33.12
N SER A 492 2.31 6.19 -32.50
CA SER A 492 1.59 4.93 -32.26
C SER A 492 0.60 4.65 -33.37
N SER A 493 0.66 3.45 -33.97
CA SER A 493 -0.43 2.94 -34.80
C SER A 493 -1.70 2.78 -33.96
N HIS A 494 -2.86 3.11 -34.53
CA HIS A 494 -4.14 2.78 -33.90
C HIS A 494 -4.36 1.26 -33.91
N GLN A 495 -5.06 0.74 -32.90
CA GLN A 495 -5.42 -0.66 -32.88
C GLN A 495 -6.61 -0.91 -33.83
N LYS A 496 -6.53 -1.98 -34.63
CA LYS A 496 -7.65 -2.42 -35.48
C LYS A 496 -8.85 -2.81 -34.61
N LYS A 497 -10.03 -2.28 -34.96
CA LYS A 497 -11.31 -2.54 -34.26
C LYS A 497 -12.38 -3.18 -35.12
N ILE A 498 -12.20 -3.11 -36.44
CA ILE A 498 -13.06 -3.82 -37.39
C ILE A 498 -12.32 -5.07 -37.85
N PHE A 499 -13.00 -6.21 -37.77
CA PHE A 499 -12.47 -7.50 -38.17
C PHE A 499 -13.41 -8.17 -39.15
N LYS A 500 -12.87 -8.60 -40.30
CA LYS A 500 -13.55 -9.53 -41.19
C LYS A 500 -13.71 -10.87 -40.48
N VAL A 501 -14.92 -11.41 -40.42
CA VAL A 501 -15.21 -12.74 -39.86
C VAL A 501 -15.31 -13.75 -41.01
N ASP A 502 -16.08 -13.41 -42.03
CA ASP A 502 -16.22 -14.18 -43.27
C ASP A 502 -16.47 -13.21 -44.45
N ASP A 503 -16.70 -13.72 -45.66
CA ASP A 503 -17.04 -12.87 -46.81
C ASP A 503 -18.39 -12.17 -46.67
N HIS A 504 -19.33 -12.72 -45.90
CA HIS A 504 -20.66 -12.14 -45.67
C HIS A 504 -20.82 -11.55 -44.26
N ILE A 505 -19.80 -11.59 -43.39
CA ILE A 505 -19.88 -11.14 -41.98
C ILE A 505 -18.62 -10.37 -41.56
N GLY A 506 -18.83 -9.25 -40.87
CA GLY A 506 -17.78 -8.58 -40.12
C GLY A 506 -18.25 -8.06 -38.77
N VAL A 507 -17.28 -7.66 -37.95
CA VAL A 507 -17.54 -7.17 -36.59
C VAL A 507 -16.76 -5.90 -36.30
N ALA A 508 -17.41 -4.95 -35.64
CA ALA A 508 -16.77 -3.79 -35.01
C ALA A 508 -16.84 -3.94 -33.49
N ILE A 509 -15.74 -3.59 -32.80
CA ILE A 509 -15.63 -3.80 -31.35
C ILE A 509 -15.45 -2.48 -30.58
N ALA A 510 -16.00 -2.42 -29.36
CA ALA A 510 -15.67 -1.37 -28.38
C ALA A 510 -15.41 -1.99 -26.99
N GLY A 511 -14.38 -1.51 -26.30
CA GLY A 511 -13.94 -2.05 -25.00
C GLY A 511 -12.56 -2.70 -25.10
N LEU A 512 -12.36 -3.81 -24.39
CA LEU A 512 -11.09 -4.54 -24.34
C LEU A 512 -10.80 -5.22 -25.68
N THR A 513 -9.77 -4.73 -26.39
CA THR A 513 -9.40 -5.24 -27.73
C THR A 513 -8.91 -6.67 -27.72
N ALA A 514 -8.29 -7.13 -26.61
CA ALA A 514 -7.89 -8.52 -26.43
C ALA A 514 -9.09 -9.47 -26.47
N ASP A 515 -10.15 -9.14 -25.73
CA ASP A 515 -11.40 -9.93 -25.70
C ASP A 515 -12.08 -9.91 -27.07
N GLY A 516 -12.14 -8.74 -27.73
CA GLY A 516 -12.69 -8.61 -29.08
C GLY A 516 -11.97 -9.47 -30.11
N ARG A 517 -10.63 -9.62 -30.01
CA ARG A 517 -9.86 -10.53 -30.88
C ARG A 517 -10.18 -11.99 -30.61
N VAL A 518 -10.36 -12.39 -29.35
CA VAL A 518 -10.74 -13.75 -28.98
C VAL A 518 -12.10 -14.10 -29.56
N LEU A 519 -13.09 -13.22 -29.38
CA LEU A 519 -14.44 -13.43 -29.91
C LEU A 519 -14.47 -13.37 -31.45
N SER A 520 -13.68 -12.49 -32.08
CA SER A 520 -13.56 -12.46 -33.54
C SER A 520 -12.97 -13.74 -34.11
N ARG A 521 -11.96 -14.34 -33.46
CA ARG A 521 -11.41 -15.64 -33.86
C ARG A 521 -12.41 -16.78 -33.66
N TYR A 522 -13.14 -16.75 -32.55
CA TYR A 522 -14.21 -17.70 -32.31
C TYR A 522 -15.25 -17.67 -33.44
N MET A 523 -15.76 -16.48 -33.79
CA MET A 523 -16.73 -16.34 -34.86
C MET A 523 -16.19 -16.83 -36.21
N ARG A 524 -14.93 -16.54 -36.53
CA ARG A 524 -14.28 -17.06 -37.76
C ARG A 524 -14.28 -18.57 -37.81
N ASN A 525 -13.91 -19.20 -36.70
CA ASN A 525 -13.89 -20.66 -36.61
C ASN A 525 -15.28 -21.26 -36.76
N GLU A 526 -16.31 -20.66 -36.14
CA GLU A 526 -17.69 -21.12 -36.29
C GLU A 526 -18.18 -20.99 -37.74
N CYS A 527 -17.88 -19.88 -38.43
CA CYS A 527 -18.21 -19.72 -39.85
C CYS A 527 -17.53 -20.77 -40.74
N ILE A 528 -16.21 -21.00 -40.53
CA ILE A 528 -15.46 -22.00 -41.29
C ILE A 528 -16.00 -23.41 -41.03
N ASN A 529 -16.26 -23.77 -39.77
CA ASN A 529 -16.80 -25.08 -39.41
C ASN A 529 -18.19 -25.30 -40.02
N TYR A 530 -19.03 -24.26 -39.99
CA TYR A 530 -20.37 -24.33 -40.58
C TYR A 530 -20.31 -24.49 -42.10
N SER A 531 -19.50 -23.67 -42.78
CA SER A 531 -19.28 -23.76 -44.22
C SER A 531 -18.71 -25.13 -44.63
N TYR A 532 -17.77 -25.66 -43.86
CA TYR A 532 -17.22 -27.01 -44.09
C TYR A 532 -18.27 -28.12 -43.91
N THR A 533 -19.16 -27.99 -42.91
CA THR A 533 -20.13 -29.04 -42.56
C THR A 533 -21.37 -29.02 -43.45
N TYR A 534 -21.87 -27.83 -43.77
CA TYR A 534 -23.15 -27.61 -44.44
C TYR A 534 -23.01 -27.07 -45.87
N GLU A 535 -21.79 -26.81 -46.33
CA GLU A 535 -21.49 -26.24 -47.66
C GLU A 535 -22.26 -24.94 -47.95
N SER A 536 -22.55 -24.17 -46.90
CA SER A 536 -23.33 -22.92 -46.97
C SER A 536 -22.77 -21.88 -46.00
N PRO A 537 -22.86 -20.58 -46.31
CA PRO A 537 -22.56 -19.51 -45.36
C PRO A 537 -23.41 -19.63 -44.10
N LEU A 538 -22.81 -19.34 -42.93
CA LEU A 538 -23.51 -19.36 -41.64
C LEU A 538 -24.48 -18.17 -41.53
N PRO A 539 -25.79 -18.37 -41.27
CA PRO A 539 -26.72 -17.26 -41.08
C PRO A 539 -26.32 -16.36 -39.89
N VAL A 540 -26.47 -15.05 -40.06
CA VAL A 540 -25.91 -14.06 -39.11
C VAL A 540 -26.55 -14.21 -37.73
N GLY A 541 -27.88 -14.39 -37.67
CA GLY A 541 -28.60 -14.59 -36.42
C GLY A 541 -28.14 -15.82 -35.65
N ARG A 542 -27.81 -16.93 -36.34
CA ARG A 542 -27.34 -18.16 -35.69
C ARG A 542 -25.94 -17.96 -35.08
N LEU A 543 -25.05 -17.27 -35.79
CA LEU A 543 -23.73 -16.93 -35.25
C LEU A 543 -23.82 -16.08 -33.97
N VAL A 544 -24.73 -15.08 -33.98
CA VAL A 544 -24.89 -14.17 -32.84
C VAL A 544 -25.45 -14.89 -31.61
N VAL A 545 -26.36 -15.86 -31.78
CA VAL A 545 -26.83 -16.71 -30.69
C VAL A 545 -25.68 -17.53 -30.09
N GLN A 546 -24.85 -18.16 -30.93
CA GLN A 546 -23.68 -18.91 -30.44
C GLN A 546 -22.65 -18.02 -29.72
N LEU A 547 -22.51 -16.77 -30.18
CA LEU A 547 -21.67 -15.77 -29.54
C LEU A 547 -22.24 -15.34 -28.17
N ALA A 548 -23.55 -15.13 -28.09
CA ALA A 548 -24.27 -14.82 -26.86
C ALA A 548 -24.14 -15.93 -25.82
N ASP A 549 -24.33 -17.19 -26.20
CA ASP A 549 -24.15 -18.34 -25.32
C ASP A 549 -22.70 -18.41 -24.80
N LYS A 550 -21.72 -18.15 -25.66
CA LYS A 550 -20.31 -18.11 -25.26
C LYS A 550 -20.03 -17.01 -24.23
N ALA A 551 -20.60 -15.82 -24.40
CA ALA A 551 -20.47 -14.73 -23.45
C ALA A 551 -21.18 -15.06 -22.13
N GLN A 552 -22.37 -15.66 -22.19
CA GLN A 552 -23.16 -16.00 -21.01
C GLN A 552 -22.50 -17.05 -20.11
N VAL A 553 -21.77 -18.01 -20.67
CA VAL A 553 -20.98 -18.96 -19.86
C VAL A 553 -19.97 -18.23 -18.96
N CYS A 554 -19.43 -17.09 -19.39
CA CYS A 554 -18.48 -16.30 -18.62
C CYS A 554 -19.12 -15.45 -17.52
N THR A 555 -20.45 -15.38 -17.45
CA THR A 555 -21.18 -14.67 -16.37
C THR A 555 -21.62 -15.59 -15.23
N GLN A 556 -21.41 -16.90 -15.35
CA GLN A 556 -21.90 -17.91 -14.41
C GLN A 556 -20.82 -18.85 -13.84
N ARG A 557 -19.55 -18.68 -14.25
CA ARG A 557 -18.43 -19.55 -13.87
C ARG A 557 -17.39 -18.74 -13.12
N SER A 558 -17.19 -19.03 -11.83
CA SER A 558 -16.29 -18.26 -10.93
C SER A 558 -14.84 -18.15 -11.43
N TRP A 559 -14.33 -19.15 -12.16
CA TRP A 559 -12.97 -19.11 -12.74
C TRP A 559 -12.88 -18.38 -14.09
N LYS A 560 -13.97 -17.77 -14.56
CA LYS A 560 -14.03 -16.96 -15.77
C LYS A 560 -14.53 -15.56 -15.43
N ARG A 561 -14.05 -14.56 -16.18
CA ARG A 561 -14.61 -13.21 -16.13
C ARG A 561 -15.46 -12.93 -17.37
N PRO A 562 -16.48 -12.06 -17.30
CA PRO A 562 -17.20 -11.58 -18.48
C PRO A 562 -16.24 -10.93 -19.48
N TYR A 563 -16.58 -11.01 -20.77
CA TYR A 563 -15.83 -10.33 -21.81
C TYR A 563 -16.08 -8.83 -21.72
N GLY A 564 -15.05 -8.01 -21.53
CA GLY A 564 -15.14 -6.56 -21.40
C GLY A 564 -15.27 -5.84 -22.74
N VAL A 565 -16.03 -6.40 -23.68
CA VAL A 565 -16.14 -5.91 -25.06
C VAL A 565 -17.58 -6.00 -25.55
N GLY A 566 -18.05 -4.96 -26.23
CA GLY A 566 -19.29 -4.94 -26.99
C GLY A 566 -18.99 -5.15 -28.47
N LEU A 567 -19.85 -5.88 -29.16
CA LEU A 567 -19.67 -6.26 -30.56
C LEU A 567 -20.86 -5.77 -31.40
N LEU A 568 -20.56 -5.06 -32.49
CA LEU A 568 -21.51 -4.80 -33.57
C LEU A 568 -21.21 -5.77 -34.71
N VAL A 569 -22.04 -6.79 -34.85
CA VAL A 569 -21.91 -7.83 -35.87
C VAL A 569 -22.80 -7.45 -37.05
N GLY A 570 -22.18 -7.12 -38.18
CA GLY A 570 -22.85 -6.79 -39.43
C GLY A 570 -22.66 -7.90 -40.45
N GLY A 571 -23.73 -8.32 -41.11
CA GLY A 571 -23.61 -9.34 -42.14
C GLY A 571 -24.80 -9.41 -43.09
N LEU A 572 -24.68 -10.21 -44.13
CA LEU A 572 -25.71 -10.47 -45.12
C LEU A 572 -26.05 -11.96 -45.13
N ASP A 573 -27.32 -12.32 -45.04
CA ASP A 573 -27.80 -13.67 -45.31
C ASP A 573 -28.97 -13.66 -46.30
N GLU A 574 -29.59 -14.82 -46.52
CA GLU A 574 -30.71 -14.97 -47.46
C GLU A 574 -31.92 -14.07 -47.14
N SER A 575 -32.08 -13.67 -45.88
CA SER A 575 -33.17 -12.80 -45.44
C SER A 575 -32.84 -11.30 -45.56
N GLY A 576 -31.57 -10.96 -45.78
CA GLY A 576 -31.11 -9.60 -46.08
C GLY A 576 -29.91 -9.18 -45.24
N ALA A 577 -29.74 -7.87 -45.11
CA ALA A 577 -28.69 -7.26 -44.31
C ALA A 577 -29.09 -7.22 -42.83
N HIS A 578 -28.20 -7.64 -41.92
CA HIS A 578 -28.43 -7.69 -40.47
C HIS A 578 -27.35 -6.94 -39.70
N LEU A 579 -27.78 -6.28 -38.62
CA LEU A 579 -26.90 -5.64 -37.66
C LEU A 579 -27.31 -6.05 -36.26
N TYR A 580 -26.42 -6.74 -35.55
CA TYR A 580 -26.63 -7.16 -34.17
C TYR A 580 -25.67 -6.46 -33.23
N TYR A 581 -26.19 -6.04 -32.08
CA TYR A 581 -25.37 -5.68 -30.93
C TYR A 581 -25.33 -6.87 -29.96
N ASN A 582 -24.14 -7.32 -29.59
CA ASN A 582 -23.92 -8.30 -28.54
C ASN A 582 -23.17 -7.64 -27.37
N CYS A 583 -23.68 -7.81 -26.15
CA CYS A 583 -23.13 -7.18 -24.96
C CYS A 583 -22.43 -8.19 -24.03
N PRO A 584 -21.56 -7.72 -23.10
CA PRO A 584 -20.89 -8.55 -22.12
C PRO A 584 -21.78 -9.48 -21.29
N SER A 585 -23.06 -9.13 -21.08
CA SER A 585 -24.01 -9.93 -20.32
C SER A 585 -24.57 -11.13 -21.10
N GLY A 586 -24.18 -11.31 -22.37
CA GLY A 586 -24.74 -12.32 -23.25
C GLY A 586 -26.05 -11.92 -23.93
N ASN A 587 -26.61 -10.73 -23.65
CA ASN A 587 -27.77 -10.26 -24.41
C ASN A 587 -27.36 -9.85 -25.83
N TYR A 588 -28.27 -10.06 -26.77
CA TYR A 588 -28.12 -9.61 -28.13
C TYR A 588 -29.41 -9.01 -28.67
N PHE A 589 -29.28 -8.00 -29.53
CA PHE A 589 -30.40 -7.28 -30.11
C PHE A 589 -30.11 -6.94 -31.57
N GLU A 590 -31.12 -7.08 -32.43
CA GLU A 590 -31.04 -6.64 -33.82
C GLU A 590 -31.43 -5.16 -33.92
N TYR A 591 -30.61 -4.36 -34.59
CA TYR A 591 -30.83 -2.93 -34.76
C TYR A 591 -30.83 -2.54 -36.24
N GLN A 592 -31.49 -1.42 -36.57
CA GLN A 592 -31.31 -0.78 -37.88
C GLN A 592 -30.07 0.10 -37.88
N ALA A 593 -29.83 0.82 -36.78
CA ALA A 593 -28.61 1.55 -36.52
C ALA A 593 -28.32 1.54 -35.01
N PHE A 594 -27.06 1.44 -34.63
CA PHE A 594 -26.64 1.47 -33.24
C PHE A 594 -25.20 1.96 -33.09
N ALA A 595 -24.88 2.51 -31.92
CA ALA A 595 -23.52 2.93 -31.58
C ALA A 595 -23.16 2.46 -30.17
N ILE A 596 -21.88 2.09 -29.99
CA ILE A 596 -21.30 1.65 -28.71
C ILE A 596 -19.98 2.38 -28.48
N GLY A 597 -19.52 2.43 -27.23
CA GLY A 597 -18.29 3.11 -26.85
C GLY A 597 -18.45 4.57 -26.42
N SER A 598 -17.32 5.24 -26.29
CA SER A 598 -17.18 6.58 -25.72
C SER A 598 -17.93 7.60 -26.57
N ARG A 599 -18.79 8.41 -25.94
CA ARG A 599 -19.65 9.41 -26.61
C ARG A 599 -20.59 8.82 -27.68
N SER A 600 -20.87 7.52 -27.63
CA SER A 600 -21.85 6.90 -28.53
C SER A 600 -23.26 7.48 -28.40
N GLN A 601 -23.59 8.13 -27.29
CA GLN A 601 -24.89 8.78 -27.11
C GLN A 601 -25.14 9.88 -28.16
N ALA A 602 -24.13 10.69 -28.50
CA ALA A 602 -24.25 11.73 -29.53
C ALA A 602 -24.53 11.11 -30.92
N ALA A 603 -23.84 10.01 -31.25
CA ALA A 603 -24.13 9.24 -32.45
C ALA A 603 -25.56 8.67 -32.42
N LYS A 604 -26.00 8.08 -31.30
CA LYS A 604 -27.37 7.56 -31.17
C LYS A 604 -28.43 8.65 -31.41
N THR A 605 -28.28 9.82 -30.80
CA THR A 605 -29.19 10.95 -31.01
C THR A 605 -29.29 11.35 -32.48
N TYR A 606 -28.17 11.31 -33.22
CA TYR A 606 -28.19 11.55 -34.67
C TYR A 606 -28.92 10.44 -35.42
N LEU A 607 -28.61 9.18 -35.12
CA LEU A 607 -29.19 8.01 -35.79
C LEU A 607 -30.70 7.91 -35.55
N GLU A 608 -31.18 8.26 -34.35
CA GLU A 608 -32.60 8.29 -34.01
C GLU A 608 -33.39 9.27 -34.88
N ARG A 609 -32.82 10.42 -35.23
CA ARG A 609 -33.48 11.42 -36.11
C ARG A 609 -33.65 10.94 -37.55
N LYS A 610 -32.87 9.94 -37.98
CA LYS A 610 -32.87 9.42 -39.36
C LYS A 610 -33.33 7.96 -39.47
N PHE A 611 -33.78 7.37 -38.37
CA PHE A 611 -34.08 5.95 -38.26
C PHE A 611 -35.03 5.43 -39.35
N GLU A 612 -36.07 6.20 -39.70
CA GLU A 612 -37.08 5.79 -40.69
C GLU A 612 -36.51 5.62 -42.11
N ASN A 613 -35.40 6.28 -42.44
CA ASN A 613 -34.87 6.33 -43.79
C ASN A 613 -33.88 5.19 -44.10
N PHE A 614 -33.22 4.62 -43.08
CA PHE A 614 -32.10 3.71 -43.26
C PHE A 614 -32.46 2.46 -44.09
N MET A 615 -33.65 1.91 -43.90
CA MET A 615 -34.08 0.69 -44.62
C MET A 615 -34.23 0.89 -46.13
N SER A 616 -34.43 2.14 -46.59
CA SER A 616 -34.49 2.52 -48.00
C SER A 616 -33.21 3.17 -48.53
N SER A 617 -32.23 3.45 -47.66
CA SER A 617 -31.01 4.14 -48.05
C SER A 617 -30.15 3.30 -49.00
N SER A 618 -29.56 4.00 -49.96
CA SER A 618 -28.49 3.49 -50.81
C SER A 618 -27.21 3.24 -50.00
N ARG A 619 -26.28 2.50 -50.58
CA ARG A 619 -24.96 2.22 -50.00
C ARG A 619 -24.22 3.53 -49.65
N GLU A 620 -24.23 4.49 -50.55
CA GLU A 620 -23.51 5.77 -50.41
C GLU A 620 -24.15 6.64 -49.32
N GLU A 621 -25.48 6.65 -49.23
CA GLU A 621 -26.20 7.37 -48.16
C GLU A 621 -25.92 6.77 -46.78
N LEU A 622 -25.88 5.44 -46.67
CA LEU A 622 -25.49 4.77 -45.41
C LEU A 622 -24.06 5.15 -45.01
N ILE A 623 -23.11 5.14 -45.95
CA ILE A 623 -21.72 5.52 -45.64
C ILE A 623 -21.65 6.98 -45.16
N LYS A 624 -22.41 7.88 -45.80
CA LYS A 624 -22.54 9.29 -45.39
C LYS A 624 -23.09 9.42 -43.96
N ASP A 625 -24.17 8.71 -43.64
CA ASP A 625 -24.76 8.77 -42.30
C ASP A 625 -23.84 8.13 -41.23
N ALA A 626 -23.06 7.10 -41.58
CA ALA A 626 -22.05 6.52 -40.70
C ALA A 626 -20.91 7.51 -40.40
N LEU A 627 -20.45 8.26 -41.41
CA LEU A 627 -19.43 9.31 -41.26
C LEU A 627 -19.93 10.44 -40.35
N ILE A 628 -21.18 10.87 -40.52
CA ILE A 628 -21.77 11.92 -39.69
C ILE A 628 -21.90 11.45 -38.24
N ALA A 629 -22.44 10.24 -38.01
CA ALA A 629 -22.54 9.67 -36.67
C ALA A 629 -21.15 9.50 -35.99
N THR A 630 -20.13 9.15 -36.78
CA THR A 630 -18.74 9.08 -36.31
C THR A 630 -18.25 10.45 -35.87
N ARG A 631 -18.50 11.50 -36.68
CA ARG A 631 -18.12 12.88 -36.35
C ARG A 631 -18.76 13.36 -35.05
N GLU A 632 -20.05 13.10 -34.83
CA GLU A 632 -20.73 13.46 -33.58
C GLU A 632 -20.10 12.79 -32.35
N SER A 633 -19.37 11.68 -32.55
CA SER A 633 -18.63 10.99 -31.49
C SER A 633 -17.19 11.53 -31.28
N LEU A 634 -16.70 12.48 -32.07
CA LEU A 634 -15.35 13.06 -31.94
C LEU A 634 -15.30 14.21 -30.92
N GLN A 635 -14.10 14.46 -30.36
CA GLN A 635 -13.89 15.43 -29.28
C GLN A 635 -13.33 16.77 -29.83
N GLY A 636 -14.05 17.39 -30.76
CA GLY A 636 -13.57 18.61 -31.45
C GLY A 636 -12.49 18.39 -32.51
N GLU A 637 -12.13 17.13 -32.77
CA GLU A 637 -11.27 16.74 -33.90
C GLU A 637 -12.05 16.76 -35.21
N LYS A 638 -11.43 17.26 -36.29
CA LYS A 638 -12.00 17.15 -37.63
C LYS A 638 -11.99 15.70 -38.11
N LEU A 639 -13.08 15.29 -38.76
CA LEU A 639 -13.18 13.97 -39.35
C LEU A 639 -12.17 13.83 -40.50
N ARG A 640 -11.29 12.82 -40.42
CA ARG A 640 -10.29 12.49 -41.43
C ARG A 640 -10.22 10.98 -41.60
N SER A 641 -9.75 10.52 -42.75
CA SER A 641 -9.52 9.10 -43.03
C SER A 641 -8.55 8.41 -42.05
N SER A 642 -7.68 9.16 -41.36
CA SER A 642 -6.78 8.61 -40.33
C SER A 642 -7.47 8.30 -39.00
N VAL A 643 -8.56 9.02 -38.68
CA VAL A 643 -9.28 8.94 -37.40
C VAL A 643 -10.54 8.05 -37.50
N CYS A 644 -10.91 7.62 -38.71
CA CYS A 644 -12.06 6.76 -38.95
C CYS A 644 -11.67 5.52 -39.75
N THR A 645 -12.35 4.41 -39.51
CA THR A 645 -12.32 3.24 -40.39
C THR A 645 -13.74 2.81 -40.71
N ILE A 646 -14.00 2.53 -41.98
CA ILE A 646 -15.31 2.13 -42.50
C ILE A 646 -15.19 0.78 -43.19
N ALA A 647 -16.16 -0.08 -42.95
CA ALA A 647 -16.32 -1.34 -43.64
C ALA A 647 -17.75 -1.50 -44.15
N VAL A 648 -17.89 -2.20 -45.27
CA VAL A 648 -19.16 -2.40 -45.96
C VAL A 648 -19.32 -3.87 -46.29
N VAL A 649 -20.56 -4.36 -46.19
CA VAL A 649 -21.00 -5.66 -46.71
C VAL A 649 -22.40 -5.50 -47.26
N GLY A 650 -22.71 -6.13 -48.39
CA GLY A 650 -24.04 -6.05 -48.97
C GLY A 650 -24.25 -6.93 -50.19
N VAL A 651 -25.42 -6.78 -50.82
CA VAL A 651 -25.80 -7.57 -51.99
C VAL A 651 -24.82 -7.32 -53.13
N GLY A 652 -24.03 -8.34 -53.49
CA GLY A 652 -23.00 -8.24 -54.53
C GLY A 652 -21.67 -7.64 -54.06
N GLU A 653 -21.52 -7.34 -52.77
CA GLU A 653 -20.32 -6.72 -52.18
C GLU A 653 -19.87 -7.50 -50.94
N PRO A 654 -18.79 -8.33 -51.03
CA PRO A 654 -18.29 -9.06 -49.87
C PRO A 654 -17.71 -8.10 -48.84
N PHE A 655 -17.69 -8.51 -47.57
CA PHE A 655 -17.18 -7.72 -46.47
C PHE A 655 -15.73 -7.28 -46.74
N HIS A 656 -15.55 -5.97 -46.80
CA HIS A 656 -14.24 -5.36 -46.92
C HIS A 656 -14.18 -4.01 -46.19
N ILE A 657 -12.96 -3.60 -45.87
CA ILE A 657 -12.67 -2.31 -45.24
C ILE A 657 -12.30 -1.35 -46.37
N LEU A 658 -12.93 -0.17 -46.39
CA LEU A 658 -12.63 0.86 -47.39
C LEU A 658 -11.21 1.41 -47.17
N ASP A 659 -10.51 1.68 -48.26
CA ASP A 659 -9.19 2.29 -48.21
C ASP A 659 -9.26 3.77 -47.79
N GLN A 660 -8.16 4.27 -47.24
CA GLN A 660 -8.13 5.64 -46.69
C GLN A 660 -8.35 6.72 -47.75
N GLU A 661 -7.94 6.49 -49.00
CA GLU A 661 -8.14 7.47 -50.08
C GLU A 661 -9.62 7.58 -50.44
N THR A 662 -10.31 6.44 -50.57
CA THR A 662 -11.76 6.40 -50.79
C THR A 662 -12.53 7.06 -49.66
N VAL A 663 -12.17 6.76 -48.40
CA VAL A 663 -12.80 7.40 -47.23
C VAL A 663 -12.56 8.91 -47.24
N GLN A 664 -11.35 9.37 -47.58
CA GLN A 664 -11.05 10.79 -47.63
C GLN A 664 -11.84 11.51 -48.73
N LYS A 665 -11.93 10.92 -49.94
CA LYS A 665 -12.76 11.47 -51.03
C LYS A 665 -14.22 11.64 -50.63
N LEU A 666 -14.79 10.64 -49.93
CA LEU A 666 -16.16 10.71 -49.44
C LEU A 666 -16.36 11.77 -48.35
N ILE A 667 -15.34 12.01 -47.52
CA ILE A 667 -15.35 13.10 -46.52
C ILE A 667 -15.30 14.46 -47.24
N ASP A 668 -14.41 14.62 -48.22
CA ASP A 668 -14.22 15.87 -48.94
C ASP A 668 -15.46 16.23 -49.78
N GLU A 669 -16.05 15.27 -50.49
CA GLU A 669 -17.32 15.43 -51.22
C GLU A 669 -18.46 15.84 -50.27
N PHE A 670 -18.46 15.35 -49.03
CA PHE A 670 -19.46 15.71 -48.03
C PHE A 670 -19.26 17.11 -47.44
N GLU A 671 -18.02 17.52 -47.14
CA GLU A 671 -17.72 18.85 -46.60
C GLU A 671 -18.10 19.96 -47.60
N ILE A 672 -17.91 19.73 -48.91
CA ILE A 672 -18.28 20.67 -49.98
C ILE A 672 -19.81 20.90 -50.03
N VAL A 673 -20.63 19.89 -49.75
CA VAL A 673 -22.10 19.99 -49.84
C VAL A 673 -22.71 20.77 -48.66
N ARG A 674 -21.96 20.96 -47.57
CA ARG A 674 -22.49 21.58 -46.33
C ARG A 674 -22.21 23.08 -46.19
N ASP A 675 -21.22 23.63 -46.92
CA ASP A 675 -20.98 25.08 -46.97
C ASP A 675 -22.15 25.85 -47.64
N ASP A 676 -23.05 25.16 -48.33
CA ASP A 676 -24.25 25.71 -48.98
C ASP A 676 -25.55 25.63 -48.13
N GLU A 677 -25.55 24.98 -46.96
CA GLU A 677 -26.72 24.94 -46.05
C GLU A 677 -26.59 25.96 -44.90
N PRO A 678 -27.64 26.74 -44.58
CA PRO A 678 -27.57 27.71 -43.49
C PRO A 678 -27.35 27.01 -42.14
N PRO A 679 -26.55 27.60 -41.23
CA PRO A 679 -26.26 27.00 -39.93
C PRO A 679 -27.53 26.82 -39.12
N ALA A 680 -27.72 25.61 -38.57
CA ALA A 680 -28.82 25.30 -37.67
C ALA A 680 -28.72 26.14 -36.37
N GLU A 681 -29.86 26.64 -35.89
CA GLU A 681 -29.95 27.43 -34.66
C GLU A 681 -29.34 26.70 -33.44
N PRO A 682 -28.66 27.42 -32.53
CA PRO A 682 -28.06 26.81 -31.36
C PRO A 682 -29.15 26.24 -30.43
N GLN A 683 -29.09 24.94 -30.16
CA GLN A 683 -29.91 24.31 -29.12
C GLN A 683 -29.37 24.69 -27.73
N PRO A 684 -30.26 24.88 -26.73
CA PRO A 684 -29.85 25.19 -25.36
C PRO A 684 -29.03 24.03 -24.77
N ALA A 685 -28.01 24.39 -23.99
CA ALA A 685 -27.09 23.45 -23.37
C ALA A 685 -27.86 22.40 -22.55
N ALA A 686 -27.73 21.13 -22.93
CA ALA A 686 -28.13 20.01 -22.08
C ALA A 686 -27.25 20.03 -20.82
N GLU A 687 -27.89 19.98 -19.66
CA GLU A 687 -27.25 19.90 -18.35
C GLU A 687 -26.19 18.78 -18.35
N GLN A 688 -25.00 19.13 -17.87
CA GLN A 688 -24.01 18.14 -17.48
C GLN A 688 -24.64 17.29 -16.38
N ASP A 689 -24.79 15.98 -16.63
CA ASP A 689 -25.08 15.01 -15.58
C ASP A 689 -23.98 15.13 -14.52
N ALA A 690 -24.31 15.84 -13.45
CA ALA A 690 -23.65 15.74 -12.17
C ALA A 690 -23.84 14.29 -11.65
N PRO A 691 -22.87 13.74 -10.89
CA PRO A 691 -23.03 12.43 -10.30
C PRO A 691 -24.24 12.44 -9.37
N ALA A 692 -25.27 11.69 -9.72
CA ALA A 692 -26.43 11.50 -8.88
C ALA A 692 -26.02 10.71 -7.61
N ASP A 693 -26.17 11.41 -6.49
CA ASP A 693 -26.43 10.92 -5.15
C ASP A 693 -25.26 10.34 -4.33
N GLN A 694 -24.46 11.25 -3.76
CA GLN A 694 -23.93 11.07 -2.41
C GLN A 694 -25.04 11.42 -1.42
N GLY A 695 -25.85 10.42 -1.07
CA GLY A 695 -26.83 10.53 0.01
C GLY A 695 -26.12 10.66 1.36
N THR A 696 -26.07 11.89 1.87
CA THR A 696 -25.75 12.22 3.26
C THR A 696 -26.76 11.55 4.19
N GLY A 697 -26.29 10.70 5.11
CA GLY A 697 -27.11 10.04 6.12
C GLY A 697 -26.52 10.15 7.52
N ALA A 698 -26.65 11.32 8.11
CA ALA A 698 -26.79 11.53 9.56
C ALA A 698 -28.14 12.28 9.69
N ASP A 699 -29.07 12.01 10.61
CA ASP A 699 -29.00 11.40 11.92
C ASP A 699 -30.44 11.05 12.41
N GLN A 700 -30.55 10.16 13.39
CA GLN A 700 -31.63 10.02 14.40
C GLN A 700 -33.11 9.73 14.03
N GLY A 701 -33.67 8.71 14.71
CA GLY A 701 -35.08 8.75 15.16
C GLY A 701 -35.83 7.42 15.10
N ALA A 702 -35.75 6.63 16.17
CA ALA A 702 -36.57 5.44 16.39
C ALA A 702 -38.08 5.77 16.50
N ALA A 703 -38.94 4.99 15.85
CA ALA A 703 -40.30 4.71 16.33
C ALA A 703 -40.95 3.49 15.63
N ALA A 704 -41.32 2.51 16.46
CA ALA A 704 -42.43 1.55 16.35
C ALA A 704 -42.46 0.56 15.17
N ALA A 705 -42.03 -0.68 15.47
CA ALA A 705 -42.45 -1.89 14.78
C ALA A 705 -43.86 -2.31 15.21
N SER A 706 -44.66 -2.80 14.26
CA SER A 706 -45.56 -3.95 14.47
C SER A 706 -45.73 -4.73 13.15
N PRO A 707 -45.96 -6.05 13.22
CA PRO A 707 -45.61 -7.01 12.18
C PRO A 707 -46.84 -7.42 11.36
N ASP A 708 -46.66 -7.78 10.09
CA ASP A 708 -47.45 -8.80 9.39
C ASP A 708 -47.05 -8.85 7.92
N VAL A 709 -46.09 -9.71 7.56
CA VAL A 709 -46.15 -10.48 6.31
C VAL A 709 -45.40 -11.80 6.55
N ALA A 710 -46.17 -12.89 6.55
CA ALA A 710 -45.70 -14.26 6.66
C ALA A 710 -44.81 -14.68 5.47
N PRO A 711 -43.92 -15.67 5.65
CA PRO A 711 -42.94 -16.08 4.63
C PRO A 711 -43.62 -16.84 3.48
N MET A 712 -43.13 -16.63 2.26
CA MET A 712 -43.34 -17.56 1.16
C MET A 712 -42.05 -18.35 0.94
N ASP A 713 -42.21 -19.66 1.01
CA ASP A 713 -41.18 -20.69 1.03
C ASP A 713 -40.22 -20.66 -0.18
N ILE A 714 -38.93 -20.88 0.11
CA ILE A 714 -38.02 -21.75 -0.65
C ILE A 714 -37.35 -22.69 0.35
#